data_AF-D2VZL8-F1
#
_entry.id   AF-D2VZL8-F1
#
_cell.length_a   1.000
_cell.length_b   1.000
_cell.length_c   1.000
_cell.angle_alpha   90.00
_cell.angle_beta   90.00
_cell.angle_gamma   90.00
#
_symmetry.space_group_name_H-M   'P 1'
#
loop_
_entity.id
_entity.type
_entity.pdbx_description
1 polymer ?
#
loop_
_entity_poly.entity_id
_entity_poly.type
_entity_poly.pdbx_seq_one_letter_code
_entity_poly.pdbx_strand_id
1 'polypeptide(L)'
;MPIIKFSTGSLPINSNLQRVIEKSLSEVNVNNLFNYGTPKGEEFIRHSIANLYNNSRSESDDQKIVMKSDDVFITTSAQQGLNISFATLFGSEVESGKTIVLLQQPCFFGVVRLIKKYCLGKSWIDVITFENIDELLEKFKNFQSAASVNRIVIYLCSNYQPNSGNILSEGEKSDLCNLVSKNIIETTIIEDNPYDFLYGTEKRPSTLFEILPEKTTLIGGFSKILAPGIRVGYLITRNQSFSGRLYREKIDQDLFTSTLSQQVCANALQDVSYLSEWRAFVQKRVQCTVKLLEEIFGEEKRSGKIEWTNIESGIFVYLRFFNSNHEGVASIQKLLEISKNDFELELEPSGYCYLDGCSRLETRINIMLCESEDILREGLERLKIAYHKWTISPNETTSIRSISTEEEKPNKQILKVVITSGGTAVPIDSVRYITNSSTGTTGALIAEEFVKRGHLVYYIHSKNGKVPSKKYPNLILLPYFTFDEYLEVLKQTTIECNPDVVILSAAVSDYGVQQAHEGKISSDLDTQTLTLVKLPKIISLVKHWNPKVFLVGFKLLAGATTETLIDTAYKSGIRNHCNLTVANTTTKDDMSNFGKRIITIITPEKSVISTSVRDLPNALTTHVEKRVSHKHYKTIVIPSDHKDYINYEKVMGESIQTMFSNIQKGYTLGLFDSYFKDETISDMNSHFGFVAMRAPEPYSGFLITSRGSDKSQPSIKDITYISKVDFQARTLHVHSTHRQKASLNANVAGWLFENRPLVNLILHAHIFPSCDNKTDFDYSPGTQEDVDAVARKMSNNEKIVEIPDHGVISVSNSSRIEEAIDALGEGHAYFKFAHLYDMIYARFQKSTDLIDILDREFENKEKVKVLDLACGTGEVSRLMYERGLKNITFADQSDKMLNYAHKKFIDNFGEEISNGISKHVTSMQDLKVNNEKFDLIVIRQAINYAMNLEGLEMIVKNCYEHLNDGGKLIFNTTNFKLDQEGKFAKLRELNYVATDGHVGIASTSRNEQVPFDVYIREGNLLYRVDSDKGERKEIRMLVHAQHCVVERVIAESGDNFIFDRHVLFDLNKFGMFTQQEITTELLNAQFKHVKCLGKGLIEINEENSNTSPSLYFVATKN
;
A
#
# COMPACT_ATOMS: atom_id res chain seq x y z
N MET A 1 -30.12 -3.71 23.20
CA MET A 1 -30.91 -4.96 23.10
C MET A 1 -29.93 -6.14 23.04
N PRO A 2 -30.25 -7.33 23.56
CA PRO A 2 -29.40 -8.49 23.36
C PRO A 2 -29.34 -8.84 21.87
N ILE A 3 -28.16 -9.28 21.40
CA ILE A 3 -27.94 -9.70 20.02
C ILE A 3 -28.65 -11.03 19.79
N ILE A 4 -29.56 -11.08 18.82
CA ILE A 4 -30.24 -12.31 18.39
C ILE A 4 -29.53 -12.86 17.16
N LYS A 5 -29.16 -14.14 17.20
CA LYS A 5 -28.35 -14.78 16.15
C LYS A 5 -29.14 -15.83 15.39
N PHE A 6 -29.39 -15.56 14.12
CA PHE A 6 -29.98 -16.51 13.17
C PHE A 6 -28.94 -17.18 12.26
N SER A 7 -27.68 -16.70 12.30
CA SER A 7 -26.62 -16.97 11.31
C SER A 7 -25.66 -18.13 11.62
N THR A 8 -25.70 -18.77 12.79
CA THR A 8 -24.69 -19.81 13.11
C THR A 8 -25.17 -21.21 12.73
N GLY A 9 -24.28 -22.13 12.36
CA GLY A 9 -24.60 -23.55 12.13
C GLY A 9 -24.58 -24.43 13.40
N SER A 10 -24.50 -23.80 14.57
CA SER A 10 -24.40 -24.46 15.88
C SER A 10 -25.75 -25.03 16.34
N LEU A 11 -25.69 -25.95 17.30
CA LEU A 11 -26.86 -26.54 17.93
C LEU A 11 -26.75 -26.40 19.45
N PRO A 12 -27.89 -26.30 20.15
CA PRO A 12 -27.89 -26.39 21.61
C PRO A 12 -27.38 -27.78 22.02
N ILE A 13 -26.64 -27.83 23.12
CA ILE A 13 -26.14 -29.10 23.66
C ILE A 13 -27.29 -29.78 24.39
N ASN A 14 -27.64 -30.99 23.96
CA ASN A 14 -28.61 -31.82 24.67
C ASN A 14 -28.02 -32.22 26.03
N SER A 15 -28.76 -32.00 27.12
CA SER A 15 -28.35 -32.33 28.50
C SER A 15 -28.02 -33.82 28.68
N ASN A 16 -28.61 -34.69 27.88
CA ASN A 16 -28.33 -36.13 27.91
C ASN A 16 -26.98 -36.51 27.28
N LEU A 17 -26.31 -35.60 26.56
CA LEU A 17 -25.00 -35.86 25.96
C LEU A 17 -23.92 -36.16 27.01
N GLN A 18 -23.96 -35.47 28.15
CA GLN A 18 -23.01 -35.70 29.25
C GLN A 18 -23.10 -37.14 29.75
N ARG A 19 -24.32 -37.65 29.98
CA ARG A 19 -24.57 -39.04 30.39
C ARG A 19 -24.01 -40.04 29.38
N VAL A 20 -24.16 -39.79 28.08
CA VAL A 20 -23.62 -40.65 27.02
C VAL A 20 -22.09 -40.64 27.04
N ILE A 21 -21.45 -39.49 27.25
CA ILE A 21 -19.99 -39.37 27.34
C ILE A 21 -19.47 -40.12 28.57
N GLU A 22 -20.07 -39.90 29.74
CA GLU A 22 -19.70 -40.57 30.99
C GLU A 22 -19.81 -42.10 30.85
N LYS A 23 -20.93 -42.59 30.29
CA LYS A 23 -21.12 -44.02 29.98
C LYS A 23 -20.03 -44.57 29.06
N SER A 24 -19.65 -43.79 28.04
CA SER A 24 -18.62 -44.20 27.07
C SER A 24 -17.23 -44.31 27.68
N LEU A 25 -16.95 -43.54 28.74
CA LEU A 25 -15.70 -43.62 29.49
C LEU A 25 -15.69 -44.78 30.50
N SER A 26 -16.86 -45.21 31.00
CA SER A 26 -16.96 -46.28 32.01
C SER A 26 -17.00 -47.71 31.45
N GLU A 27 -17.48 -47.91 30.21
CA GLU A 27 -17.81 -49.25 29.68
C GLU A 27 -16.68 -49.92 28.86
N VAL A 28 -15.52 -49.27 28.68
CA VAL A 28 -14.56 -49.70 27.64
C VAL A 28 -13.15 -49.96 28.17
N ASN A 29 -12.49 -50.97 27.58
CA ASN A 29 -11.07 -51.23 27.77
C ASN A 29 -10.26 -50.05 27.22
N VAL A 30 -9.66 -49.27 28.12
CA VAL A 30 -8.82 -48.09 27.85
C VAL A 30 -7.76 -48.36 26.78
N ASN A 31 -7.20 -49.58 26.74
CA ASN A 31 -6.16 -49.94 25.76
C ASN A 31 -6.65 -49.96 24.31
N ASN A 32 -7.96 -50.16 24.07
CA ASN A 32 -8.52 -50.16 22.71
C ASN A 32 -8.99 -48.77 22.28
N LEU A 33 -9.39 -47.90 23.22
CA LEU A 33 -9.86 -46.55 22.91
C LEU A 33 -8.74 -45.57 22.57
N PHE A 34 -7.56 -45.69 23.17
CA PHE A 34 -6.48 -44.74 23.00
C PHE A 34 -5.38 -45.20 22.04
N ASN A 35 -5.63 -46.29 21.30
CA ASN A 35 -4.71 -46.83 20.30
C ASN A 35 -5.14 -46.50 18.87
N TYR A 36 -4.31 -46.83 17.88
CA TYR A 36 -4.62 -46.67 16.47
C TYR A 36 -5.87 -47.47 16.08
N GLY A 37 -6.82 -46.80 15.43
CA GLY A 37 -8.03 -47.41 14.87
C GLY A 37 -7.87 -47.74 13.39
N THR A 38 -8.93 -48.29 12.81
CA THR A 38 -8.96 -48.65 11.39
C THR A 38 -9.35 -47.47 10.49
N PRO A 39 -8.77 -47.31 9.28
CA PRO A 39 -9.15 -46.23 8.38
C PRO A 39 -10.62 -46.24 7.96
N LYS A 40 -11.20 -47.43 7.77
CA LYS A 40 -12.64 -47.61 7.49
C LYS A 40 -13.52 -47.29 8.70
N GLY A 41 -12.96 -47.25 9.89
CA GLY A 41 -13.66 -47.06 11.16
C GLY A 41 -14.06 -48.36 11.84
N GLU A 42 -14.25 -48.25 13.15
CA GLU A 42 -14.47 -49.39 14.02
C GLU A 42 -15.79 -50.11 13.72
N GLU A 43 -15.78 -51.42 13.83
CA GLU A 43 -16.93 -52.26 13.44
C GLU A 43 -18.20 -51.92 14.23
N PHE A 44 -18.08 -51.63 15.53
CA PHE A 44 -19.23 -51.36 16.39
C PHE A 44 -20.03 -50.13 15.92
N ILE A 45 -19.37 -49.04 15.51
CA ILE A 45 -20.07 -47.82 15.06
C ILE A 45 -20.62 -48.01 13.65
N ARG A 46 -19.89 -48.72 12.78
CA ARG A 46 -20.38 -49.07 11.44
C ARG A 46 -21.65 -49.92 11.52
N HIS A 47 -21.70 -50.88 12.45
CA HIS A 47 -22.87 -51.69 12.72
C HIS A 47 -24.03 -50.86 13.28
N SER A 48 -23.76 -49.98 14.25
CA SER A 48 -24.78 -49.07 14.80
C SER A 48 -25.39 -48.14 13.74
N ILE A 49 -24.59 -47.60 12.83
CA ILE A 49 -25.08 -46.76 11.72
C ILE A 49 -25.95 -47.57 10.75
N ALA A 50 -25.50 -48.75 10.34
CA ALA A 50 -26.27 -49.62 9.45
C ALA A 50 -27.63 -49.99 10.08
N ASN A 51 -27.65 -50.35 11.36
CA ASN A 51 -28.88 -50.64 12.09
C ASN A 51 -29.78 -49.43 12.23
N LEU A 52 -29.22 -48.24 12.47
CA LEU A 52 -30.00 -47.00 12.56
C LEU A 52 -30.79 -46.75 11.26
N TYR A 53 -30.15 -46.90 10.09
CA TYR A 53 -30.85 -46.79 8.82
C TYR A 53 -31.89 -47.90 8.63
N ASN A 54 -31.52 -49.17 8.87
CA ASN A 54 -32.42 -50.31 8.68
C ASN A 54 -33.67 -50.25 9.57
N ASN A 55 -33.52 -49.81 10.82
CA ASN A 55 -34.61 -49.76 11.81
C ASN A 55 -35.53 -48.54 11.65
N SER A 56 -35.14 -47.54 10.86
CA SER A 56 -35.90 -46.29 10.67
C SER A 56 -36.72 -46.24 9.37
N ARG A 57 -36.77 -47.36 8.63
CA ARG A 57 -37.39 -47.47 7.29
C ARG A 57 -38.91 -47.58 7.34
N SER A 58 -39.55 -47.26 6.21
CA SER A 58 -40.93 -47.65 5.93
C SER A 58 -41.09 -49.17 5.85
N GLU A 59 -42.22 -49.72 6.33
CA GLU A 59 -42.51 -51.17 6.31
C GLU A 59 -42.97 -51.67 4.93
N SER A 60 -43.25 -50.79 3.98
CA SER A 60 -43.79 -51.14 2.67
C SER A 60 -42.76 -51.60 1.63
N ASP A 61 -41.56 -52.04 2.03
CA ASP A 61 -40.34 -52.01 1.21
C ASP A 61 -39.55 -53.33 1.13
N ASP A 62 -40.20 -54.44 0.78
CA ASP A 62 -39.48 -55.70 0.48
C ASP A 62 -38.48 -55.58 -0.70
N GLN A 63 -38.52 -54.47 -1.47
CA GLN A 63 -37.63 -54.20 -2.61
C GLN A 63 -36.40 -53.33 -2.28
N LYS A 64 -36.30 -52.70 -1.09
CA LYS A 64 -35.18 -51.79 -0.76
C LYS A 64 -34.03 -52.52 -0.07
N ILE A 65 -32.80 -52.05 -0.33
CA ILE A 65 -31.61 -52.81 0.06
C ILE A 65 -31.28 -52.68 1.56
N VAL A 66 -31.01 -53.79 2.25
CA VAL A 66 -30.54 -53.78 3.65
C VAL A 66 -29.11 -53.27 3.73
N MET A 67 -28.84 -52.22 4.50
CA MET A 67 -27.49 -51.69 4.71
C MET A 67 -26.67 -52.64 5.60
N LYS A 68 -25.41 -52.88 5.23
CA LYS A 68 -24.45 -53.70 5.98
C LYS A 68 -23.37 -52.82 6.58
N SER A 69 -22.77 -53.25 7.70
CA SER A 69 -21.63 -52.55 8.31
C SER A 69 -20.45 -52.38 7.34
N ASP A 70 -20.28 -53.29 6.38
CA ASP A 70 -19.25 -53.22 5.35
C ASP A 70 -19.49 -52.15 4.29
N ASP A 71 -20.72 -51.66 4.15
CA ASP A 71 -21.02 -50.54 3.25
C ASP A 71 -20.58 -49.21 3.89
N VAL A 72 -20.44 -49.17 5.22
CA VAL A 72 -20.20 -47.96 6.00
C VAL A 72 -18.70 -47.69 6.14
N PHE A 73 -18.33 -46.42 5.97
CA PHE A 73 -16.97 -45.92 6.13
C PHE A 73 -17.01 -44.66 7.01
N ILE A 74 -16.26 -44.66 8.10
CA ILE A 74 -16.28 -43.57 9.08
C ILE A 74 -15.33 -42.44 8.65
N THR A 75 -15.79 -41.21 8.83
CA THR A 75 -15.04 -40.01 8.48
C THR A 75 -14.99 -39.03 9.64
N THR A 76 -13.99 -38.16 9.63
CA THR A 76 -13.83 -37.03 10.54
C THR A 76 -14.78 -35.91 10.11
N SER A 77 -16.08 -36.15 10.32
CA SER A 77 -17.26 -35.42 9.84
C SER A 77 -17.64 -35.65 8.37
N ALA A 78 -18.89 -35.30 8.02
CA ALA A 78 -19.41 -35.34 6.65
C ALA A 78 -18.55 -34.51 5.67
N GLN A 79 -17.95 -33.40 6.13
CA GLN A 79 -17.05 -32.58 5.30
C GLN A 79 -15.81 -33.34 4.83
N GLN A 80 -15.24 -34.20 5.67
CA GLN A 80 -14.15 -35.07 5.22
C GLN A 80 -14.67 -36.10 4.22
N GLY A 81 -15.83 -36.70 4.47
CA GLY A 81 -16.48 -37.64 3.53
C GLY A 81 -16.67 -37.03 2.14
N LEU A 82 -17.13 -35.78 2.08
CA LEU A 82 -17.20 -35.02 0.83
C LEU A 82 -15.81 -34.79 0.22
N ASN A 83 -14.82 -34.38 1.02
CA ASN A 83 -13.46 -34.12 0.52
C ASN A 83 -12.79 -35.37 -0.07
N ILE A 84 -12.81 -36.51 0.63
CA ILE A 84 -12.24 -37.77 0.13
C ILE A 84 -13.00 -38.29 -1.10
N SER A 85 -14.32 -38.07 -1.16
CA SER A 85 -15.12 -38.43 -2.34
C SER A 85 -14.74 -37.59 -3.55
N PHE A 86 -14.60 -36.27 -3.38
CA PHE A 86 -14.18 -35.36 -4.45
C PHE A 86 -12.73 -35.61 -4.88
N ALA A 87 -11.82 -35.85 -3.93
CA ALA A 87 -10.44 -36.25 -4.24
C ALA A 87 -10.40 -37.56 -5.04
N THR A 88 -11.20 -38.56 -4.66
CA THR A 88 -11.29 -39.83 -5.38
C THR A 88 -11.85 -39.66 -6.80
N LEU A 89 -12.89 -38.81 -6.98
CA LEU A 89 -13.56 -38.63 -8.26
C LEU A 89 -12.79 -37.75 -9.23
N PHE A 90 -12.08 -36.73 -8.72
CA PHE A 90 -11.53 -35.63 -9.51
C PHE A 90 -10.04 -35.35 -9.27
N GLY A 91 -9.37 -36.10 -8.38
CA GLY A 91 -7.97 -35.91 -8.02
C GLY A 91 -6.99 -36.26 -9.14
N SER A 92 -7.42 -37.07 -10.12
CA SER A 92 -6.66 -37.40 -11.34
C SER A 92 -7.53 -37.20 -12.57
N GLU A 93 -6.90 -36.89 -13.70
CA GLU A 93 -7.56 -36.80 -15.00
C GLU A 93 -8.10 -38.16 -15.45
N VAL A 94 -9.24 -38.15 -16.12
CA VAL A 94 -9.81 -39.36 -16.72
C VAL A 94 -9.10 -39.60 -18.05
N GLU A 95 -8.62 -40.82 -18.29
CA GLU A 95 -7.79 -41.18 -19.45
C GLU A 95 -8.40 -40.86 -20.82
N SER A 96 -9.73 -40.72 -20.91
CA SER A 96 -10.42 -40.21 -22.10
C SER A 96 -11.77 -39.56 -21.73
N GLY A 97 -12.22 -38.61 -22.56
CA GLY A 97 -13.55 -38.00 -22.49
C GLY A 97 -13.74 -36.93 -21.40
N LYS A 98 -14.93 -36.33 -21.37
CA LYS A 98 -15.32 -35.30 -20.39
C LYS A 98 -16.05 -35.88 -19.19
N THR A 99 -15.85 -35.24 -18.04
CA THR A 99 -16.68 -35.45 -16.84
C THR A 99 -17.68 -34.31 -16.71
N ILE A 100 -18.97 -34.64 -16.62
CA ILE A 100 -20.03 -33.67 -16.33
C ILE A 100 -20.38 -33.75 -14.84
N VAL A 101 -20.34 -32.62 -14.13
CA VAL A 101 -20.77 -32.52 -12.74
C VAL A 101 -22.11 -31.80 -12.69
N LEU A 102 -23.18 -32.51 -12.34
CA LEU A 102 -24.50 -31.94 -12.09
C LEU A 102 -24.57 -31.55 -10.61
N LEU A 103 -24.61 -30.25 -10.32
CA LEU A 103 -24.53 -29.67 -8.98
C LEU A 103 -25.86 -29.04 -8.56
N GLN A 104 -26.54 -29.60 -7.55
CA GLN A 104 -27.71 -28.96 -6.95
C GLN A 104 -27.34 -27.59 -6.35
N GLN A 105 -28.19 -26.57 -6.53
CA GLN A 105 -28.07 -25.26 -5.89
C GLN A 105 -29.42 -24.76 -5.34
N PRO A 106 -29.42 -23.97 -4.26
CA PRO A 106 -28.27 -23.64 -3.40
C PRO A 106 -27.75 -24.88 -2.65
N CYS A 107 -26.44 -25.09 -2.51
CA CYS A 107 -25.87 -26.22 -1.77
C CYS A 107 -25.04 -25.79 -0.56
N PHE A 108 -24.60 -26.74 0.26
CA PHE A 108 -23.72 -26.46 1.38
C PHE A 108 -22.42 -25.79 0.88
N PHE A 109 -22.03 -24.67 1.48
CA PHE A 109 -20.86 -23.88 1.05
C PHE A 109 -19.56 -24.70 0.99
N GLY A 110 -19.44 -25.73 1.84
CA GLY A 110 -18.32 -26.66 1.81
C GLY A 110 -18.19 -27.36 0.46
N VAL A 111 -19.31 -27.68 -0.19
CA VAL A 111 -19.34 -28.26 -1.54
C VAL A 111 -18.99 -27.26 -2.61
N VAL A 112 -19.46 -26.01 -2.51
CA VAL A 112 -19.03 -24.92 -3.40
C VAL A 112 -17.50 -24.79 -3.39
N ARG A 113 -16.88 -24.86 -2.19
CA ARG A 113 -15.41 -24.84 -2.05
C ARG A 113 -14.74 -26.06 -2.68
N LEU A 114 -15.32 -27.26 -2.53
CA LEU A 114 -14.79 -28.48 -3.15
C LEU A 114 -14.91 -28.45 -4.67
N ILE A 115 -16.02 -27.95 -5.23
CA ILE A 115 -16.18 -27.75 -6.68
C ILE A 115 -15.13 -26.77 -7.20
N LYS A 116 -14.92 -25.64 -6.52
CA LYS A 116 -13.88 -24.66 -6.88
C LYS A 116 -12.47 -25.27 -6.84
N LYS A 117 -12.19 -26.12 -5.85
CA LYS A 117 -10.88 -26.78 -5.67
C LYS A 117 -10.64 -27.90 -6.68
N TYR A 118 -11.61 -28.78 -6.90
CA TYR A 118 -11.41 -30.04 -7.61
C TYR A 118 -11.93 -30.03 -9.05
N CYS A 119 -12.87 -29.15 -9.38
CA CYS A 119 -13.58 -29.18 -10.67
C CYS A 119 -13.27 -27.97 -11.57
N LEU A 120 -13.37 -26.74 -11.04
CA LEU A 120 -13.21 -25.54 -11.85
C LEU A 120 -11.79 -25.38 -12.38
N GLY A 121 -11.67 -24.86 -13.61
CA GLY A 121 -10.39 -24.62 -14.28
C GLY A 121 -9.78 -25.87 -14.95
N LYS A 122 -10.40 -27.05 -14.81
CA LYS A 122 -9.99 -28.28 -15.50
C LYS A 122 -10.74 -28.42 -16.82
N SER A 123 -10.02 -28.44 -17.93
CA SER A 123 -10.59 -28.49 -19.30
C SER A 123 -11.45 -29.75 -19.57
N TRP A 124 -11.24 -30.81 -18.81
CA TRP A 124 -11.97 -32.08 -18.93
C TRP A 124 -13.18 -32.20 -17.99
N ILE A 125 -13.48 -31.17 -17.19
CA ILE A 125 -14.65 -31.14 -16.29
C ILE A 125 -15.55 -29.95 -16.63
N ASP A 126 -16.81 -30.23 -16.93
CA ASP A 126 -17.85 -29.20 -17.01
C ASP A 126 -18.79 -29.30 -15.80
N VAL A 127 -19.00 -28.18 -15.10
CA VAL A 127 -19.90 -28.11 -13.94
C VAL A 127 -21.19 -27.41 -14.35
N ILE A 128 -22.32 -28.09 -14.15
CA ILE A 128 -23.65 -27.65 -14.58
C ILE A 128 -24.56 -27.65 -13.36
N THR A 129 -25.17 -26.52 -13.05
CA THR A 129 -26.00 -26.36 -11.87
C THR A 129 -27.47 -26.69 -12.15
N PHE A 130 -28.24 -27.08 -11.14
CA PHE A 130 -29.70 -27.25 -11.23
C PHE A 130 -30.37 -26.89 -9.90
N GLU A 131 -31.62 -26.44 -9.93
CA GLU A 131 -32.35 -26.04 -8.70
C GLU A 131 -33.43 -27.05 -8.26
N ASN A 132 -34.02 -27.78 -9.20
CA ASN A 132 -35.10 -28.75 -8.95
C ASN A 132 -34.86 -30.08 -9.69
N ILE A 133 -35.68 -31.09 -9.39
CA ILE A 133 -35.53 -32.43 -9.95
C ILE A 133 -35.82 -32.48 -11.46
N ASP A 134 -36.79 -31.71 -11.96
CA ASP A 134 -37.15 -31.71 -13.37
C ASP A 134 -35.97 -31.23 -14.23
N GLU A 135 -35.32 -30.14 -13.81
CA GLU A 135 -34.09 -29.66 -14.43
C GLU A 135 -32.97 -30.69 -14.39
N LEU A 136 -32.82 -31.42 -13.27
CA LEU A 136 -31.82 -32.48 -13.17
C LEU A 136 -32.10 -33.58 -14.19
N LEU A 137 -33.34 -34.05 -14.29
CA LEU A 137 -33.74 -35.10 -15.22
C LEU A 137 -33.56 -34.66 -16.68
N GLU A 138 -33.88 -33.41 -17.01
CA GLU A 138 -33.66 -32.84 -18.34
C GLU A 138 -32.16 -32.77 -18.68
N LYS A 139 -31.36 -32.14 -17.79
CA LYS A 139 -29.91 -32.01 -17.98
C LYS A 139 -29.24 -33.37 -18.08
N PHE A 140 -29.63 -34.33 -17.25
CA PHE A 140 -29.11 -35.69 -17.32
C PHE A 140 -29.41 -36.34 -18.68
N LYS A 141 -30.64 -36.23 -19.19
CA LYS A 141 -31.02 -36.76 -20.51
C LYS A 141 -30.20 -36.16 -21.66
N ASN A 142 -29.79 -34.89 -21.54
CA ASN A 142 -28.95 -34.23 -22.55
C ASN A 142 -27.51 -34.78 -22.58
N PHE A 143 -26.98 -35.23 -21.44
CA PHE A 143 -25.59 -35.71 -21.36
C PHE A 143 -25.46 -37.24 -21.39
N GLN A 144 -26.50 -38.00 -21.06
CA GLN A 144 -26.45 -39.48 -20.97
C GLN A 144 -26.09 -40.19 -22.28
N SER A 145 -26.20 -39.52 -23.43
CA SER A 145 -25.88 -40.05 -24.76
C SER A 145 -24.86 -39.21 -25.53
N ALA A 146 -24.21 -38.24 -24.88
CA ALA A 146 -23.25 -37.36 -25.52
C ALA A 146 -21.92 -38.10 -25.77
N ALA A 147 -21.50 -38.23 -27.03
CA ALA A 147 -20.33 -39.02 -27.43
C ALA A 147 -19.01 -38.58 -26.77
N SER A 148 -18.90 -37.31 -26.33
CA SER A 148 -17.71 -36.78 -25.65
C SER A 148 -17.72 -36.95 -24.13
N VAL A 149 -18.80 -37.47 -23.54
CA VAL A 149 -18.97 -37.58 -22.09
C VAL A 149 -18.72 -39.02 -21.66
N ASN A 150 -17.75 -39.21 -20.76
CA ASN A 150 -17.40 -40.53 -20.23
C ASN A 150 -17.85 -40.74 -18.79
N ARG A 151 -18.07 -39.65 -18.05
CA ARG A 151 -18.51 -39.71 -16.66
C ARG A 151 -19.52 -38.62 -16.34
N ILE A 152 -20.53 -38.96 -15.54
CA ILE A 152 -21.47 -38.02 -14.93
C ILE A 152 -21.40 -38.15 -13.41
N VAL A 153 -21.18 -37.04 -12.70
CA VAL A 153 -21.24 -37.00 -11.24
C VAL A 153 -22.41 -36.12 -10.84
N ILE A 154 -23.34 -36.64 -10.05
CA ILE A 154 -24.48 -35.89 -9.54
C ILE A 154 -24.25 -35.63 -8.07
N TYR A 155 -24.23 -34.36 -7.65
CA TYR A 155 -24.28 -33.97 -6.25
C TYR A 155 -25.66 -33.41 -5.92
N LEU A 156 -26.33 -33.99 -4.93
CA LEU A 156 -27.57 -33.48 -4.39
C LEU A 156 -27.78 -33.88 -2.92
N CYS A 157 -28.73 -33.22 -2.28
CA CYS A 157 -29.35 -33.68 -1.04
C CYS A 157 -30.79 -34.09 -1.37
N SER A 158 -31.13 -35.35 -1.11
CA SER A 158 -32.44 -35.91 -1.43
C SER A 158 -33.47 -35.70 -0.33
N ASN A 159 -33.00 -35.53 0.92
CA ASN A 159 -33.84 -35.40 2.10
C ASN A 159 -33.39 -34.21 2.94
N TYR A 160 -34.32 -33.29 3.20
CA TYR A 160 -34.11 -32.13 4.08
C TYR A 160 -32.93 -31.26 3.63
N GLN A 161 -32.97 -30.83 2.37
CA GLN A 161 -31.92 -30.06 1.73
C GLN A 161 -31.45 -28.89 2.63
N PRO A 162 -30.14 -28.73 2.94
CA PRO A 162 -29.65 -27.83 4.00
C PRO A 162 -30.02 -26.36 3.91
N ASN A 163 -30.34 -25.88 2.71
CA ASN A 163 -30.70 -24.49 2.46
C ASN A 163 -32.18 -24.34 2.17
N SER A 164 -32.81 -25.24 1.43
CA SER A 164 -34.21 -25.16 0.99
C SER A 164 -35.18 -25.96 1.86
N GLY A 165 -34.69 -26.91 2.65
CA GLY A 165 -35.52 -27.85 3.42
C GLY A 165 -36.29 -28.87 2.57
N ASN A 166 -36.13 -28.84 1.25
CA ASN A 166 -36.85 -29.70 0.32
C ASN A 166 -36.50 -31.18 0.51
N ILE A 167 -37.49 -32.03 0.23
CA ILE A 167 -37.39 -33.49 0.22
C ILE A 167 -37.87 -33.96 -1.14
N LEU A 168 -37.11 -34.83 -1.79
CA LEU A 168 -37.58 -35.51 -2.99
C LEU A 168 -38.60 -36.59 -2.58
N SER A 169 -39.73 -36.63 -3.27
CA SER A 169 -40.73 -37.68 -3.12
C SER A 169 -40.17 -39.05 -3.53
N GLU A 170 -40.79 -40.13 -3.03
CA GLU A 170 -40.40 -41.49 -3.38
C GLU A 170 -40.52 -41.78 -4.88
N GLY A 171 -41.47 -41.13 -5.56
CA GLY A 171 -41.62 -41.18 -7.02
C GLY A 171 -40.45 -40.52 -7.74
N GLU A 172 -40.11 -39.28 -7.38
CA GLU A 172 -38.98 -38.54 -7.98
C GLU A 172 -37.64 -39.26 -7.78
N LYS A 173 -37.42 -39.85 -6.60
CA LYS A 173 -36.23 -40.68 -6.32
C LYS A 173 -36.18 -41.90 -7.23
N SER A 174 -37.31 -42.59 -7.37
CA SER A 174 -37.45 -43.77 -8.22
C SER A 174 -37.23 -43.43 -9.70
N ASP A 175 -37.75 -42.29 -10.19
CA ASP A 175 -37.56 -41.82 -11.56
C ASP A 175 -36.10 -41.50 -11.87
N LEU A 176 -35.40 -40.80 -10.96
CA LEU A 176 -33.96 -40.54 -11.09
C LEU A 176 -33.16 -41.85 -11.09
N CYS A 177 -33.41 -42.76 -10.14
CA CYS A 177 -32.72 -44.04 -10.07
C CYS A 177 -32.98 -44.92 -11.30
N ASN A 178 -34.21 -44.94 -11.82
CA ASN A 178 -34.58 -45.65 -13.04
C ASN A 178 -33.88 -45.06 -14.29
N LEU A 179 -33.70 -43.75 -14.34
CA LEU A 179 -32.98 -43.08 -15.42
C LEU A 179 -31.48 -43.38 -15.36
N VAL A 180 -30.87 -43.26 -14.18
CA VAL A 180 -29.43 -43.50 -13.96
C VAL A 180 -29.06 -44.97 -14.15
N SER A 181 -29.90 -45.91 -13.71
CA SER A 181 -29.65 -47.35 -13.86
C SER A 181 -29.60 -47.82 -15.32
N LYS A 182 -30.36 -47.16 -16.21
CA LYS A 182 -30.39 -47.46 -17.66
C LYS A 182 -29.26 -46.78 -18.44
N ASN A 183 -28.45 -45.93 -17.79
CA ASN A 183 -27.41 -45.17 -18.46
C ASN A 183 -26.17 -46.05 -18.75
N ILE A 184 -25.59 -45.85 -19.93
CA ILE A 184 -24.35 -46.50 -20.37
C ILE A 184 -23.12 -45.74 -19.85
N ILE A 185 -23.22 -44.43 -19.66
CA ILE A 185 -22.13 -43.58 -19.16
C ILE A 185 -21.89 -43.84 -17.66
N GLU A 186 -20.61 -43.89 -17.25
CA GLU A 186 -20.23 -44.06 -15.83
C GLU A 186 -20.85 -42.93 -15.00
N THR A 187 -21.86 -43.26 -14.19
CA THR A 187 -22.57 -42.28 -13.35
C THR A 187 -22.35 -42.56 -11.87
N THR A 188 -22.04 -41.53 -11.10
CA THR A 188 -21.91 -41.59 -9.64
C THR A 188 -22.78 -40.53 -9.00
N ILE A 189 -23.58 -40.90 -8.01
CA ILE A 189 -24.38 -39.99 -7.21
C ILE A 189 -23.70 -39.80 -5.85
N ILE A 190 -23.42 -38.55 -5.50
CA ILE A 190 -23.02 -38.14 -4.15
C ILE A 190 -24.27 -37.53 -3.49
N GLU A 191 -24.86 -38.31 -2.57
CA GLU A 191 -26.06 -37.95 -1.83
C GLU A 191 -25.66 -37.44 -0.45
N ASP A 192 -25.80 -36.14 -0.18
CA ASP A 192 -25.35 -35.49 1.07
C ASP A 192 -26.54 -35.16 1.97
N ASN A 193 -26.88 -36.05 2.91
CA ASN A 193 -28.07 -35.95 3.76
C ASN A 193 -27.69 -35.79 5.26
N PRO A 194 -27.25 -34.60 5.70
CA PRO A 194 -26.83 -34.38 7.08
C PRO A 194 -27.98 -34.34 8.10
N TYR A 195 -29.24 -34.25 7.67
CA TYR A 195 -30.41 -34.12 8.54
C TYR A 195 -31.36 -35.33 8.50
N ASP A 196 -30.97 -36.42 7.84
CA ASP A 196 -31.84 -37.57 7.53
C ASP A 196 -32.60 -38.11 8.77
N PHE A 197 -31.97 -38.08 9.95
CA PHE A 197 -32.53 -38.60 11.20
C PHE A 197 -33.30 -37.59 12.05
N LEU A 198 -33.48 -36.37 11.57
CA LEU A 198 -34.32 -35.37 12.22
C LEU A 198 -35.78 -35.44 11.75
N TYR A 199 -36.16 -36.40 10.90
CA TYR A 199 -37.45 -36.46 10.23
C TYR A 199 -38.69 -36.12 11.09
N GLY A 200 -39.60 -35.37 10.48
CA GLY A 200 -40.87 -34.90 11.07
C GLY A 200 -42.01 -35.92 11.02
N THR A 201 -41.87 -36.91 10.15
CA THR A 201 -42.85 -37.95 9.80
C THR A 201 -42.80 -39.14 10.77
N GLU A 202 -43.76 -40.07 10.67
CA GLU A 202 -43.70 -41.32 11.45
C GLU A 202 -42.46 -42.15 11.12
N LYS A 203 -42.01 -42.13 9.86
CA LYS A 203 -40.87 -42.90 9.36
C LYS A 203 -39.93 -42.05 8.51
N ARG A 204 -38.67 -42.46 8.41
CA ARG A 204 -37.63 -41.72 7.66
C ARG A 204 -37.90 -41.82 6.14
N PRO A 205 -37.81 -40.71 5.38
CA PRO A 205 -37.83 -40.76 3.91
C PRO A 205 -36.68 -41.60 3.36
N SER A 206 -36.89 -42.32 2.25
CA SER A 206 -35.87 -43.22 1.71
C SER A 206 -34.69 -42.44 1.14
N THR A 207 -33.49 -43.02 1.15
CA THR A 207 -32.35 -42.44 0.41
C THR A 207 -32.26 -43.02 -1.00
N LEU A 208 -31.55 -42.33 -1.90
CA LEU A 208 -31.20 -42.86 -3.21
C LEU A 208 -30.30 -44.09 -3.09
N PHE A 209 -29.46 -44.16 -2.06
CA PHE A 209 -28.67 -45.37 -1.78
C PHE A 209 -29.55 -46.60 -1.53
N GLU A 210 -30.71 -46.46 -0.88
CA GLU A 210 -31.60 -47.60 -0.61
C GLU A 210 -32.28 -48.15 -1.87
N ILE A 211 -32.32 -47.36 -2.94
CA ILE A 211 -32.91 -47.68 -4.24
C ILE A 211 -31.84 -48.11 -5.25
N LEU A 212 -30.72 -47.38 -5.34
CA LEU A 212 -29.64 -47.57 -6.32
C LEU A 212 -28.24 -47.55 -5.68
N PRO A 213 -27.90 -48.55 -4.84
CA PRO A 213 -26.71 -48.55 -3.99
C PRO A 213 -25.38 -48.68 -4.75
N GLU A 214 -25.39 -49.26 -5.95
CA GLU A 214 -24.19 -49.47 -6.77
C GLU A 214 -23.70 -48.20 -7.46
N LYS A 215 -24.56 -47.18 -7.60
CA LYS A 215 -24.23 -45.86 -8.17
C LYS A 215 -24.19 -44.74 -7.14
N THR A 216 -24.75 -44.96 -5.95
CA THR A 216 -24.92 -43.91 -4.94
C THR A 216 -23.91 -44.06 -3.81
N THR A 217 -23.32 -42.94 -3.41
CA THR A 217 -22.59 -42.81 -2.15
C THR A 217 -23.34 -41.82 -1.28
N LEU A 218 -23.91 -42.33 -0.18
CA LEU A 218 -24.62 -41.54 0.81
C LEU A 218 -23.63 -41.00 1.83
N ILE A 219 -23.72 -39.72 2.16
CA ILE A 219 -22.90 -39.05 3.16
C ILE A 219 -23.82 -38.50 4.24
N GLY A 220 -23.48 -38.82 5.49
CA GLY A 220 -24.19 -38.33 6.67
C GLY A 220 -23.23 -38.03 7.81
N GLY A 221 -23.78 -37.62 8.95
CA GLY A 221 -22.94 -37.45 10.13
C GLY A 221 -23.64 -36.98 11.40
N PHE A 222 -22.89 -36.98 12.48
CA PHE A 222 -23.40 -36.74 13.83
C PHE A 222 -23.40 -35.26 14.22
N SER A 223 -22.95 -34.38 13.32
CA SER A 223 -22.88 -32.94 13.60
C SER A 223 -24.24 -32.33 13.89
N LYS A 224 -25.32 -32.87 13.31
CA LYS A 224 -26.69 -32.33 13.41
C LYS A 224 -27.64 -33.15 14.28
N ILE A 225 -27.19 -34.35 14.64
CA ILE A 225 -27.96 -35.33 15.39
C ILE A 225 -27.45 -35.43 16.83
N LEU A 226 -26.15 -35.22 17.06
CA LEU A 226 -25.49 -35.34 18.36
C LEU A 226 -24.78 -34.05 18.78
N ALA A 227 -23.60 -33.78 18.20
CA ALA A 227 -22.82 -32.59 18.50
C ALA A 227 -21.82 -32.29 17.37
N PRO A 228 -21.73 -31.05 16.85
CA PRO A 228 -20.75 -30.68 15.84
C PRO A 228 -19.30 -30.97 16.24
N GLY A 229 -18.99 -30.79 17.52
CA GLY A 229 -17.65 -30.95 18.11
C GLY A 229 -17.15 -32.39 18.21
N ILE A 230 -18.02 -33.40 18.05
CA ILE A 230 -17.58 -34.82 18.10
C ILE A 230 -16.74 -35.21 16.88
N ARG A 231 -16.89 -34.46 15.79
CA ARG A 231 -16.19 -34.62 14.51
C ARG A 231 -16.34 -36.01 13.89
N VAL A 232 -17.47 -36.68 14.06
CA VAL A 232 -17.77 -37.97 13.42
C VAL A 232 -18.80 -37.81 12.32
N GLY A 233 -18.49 -38.35 11.14
CA GLY A 233 -19.38 -38.51 10.01
C GLY A 233 -19.20 -39.90 9.42
N TYR A 234 -19.92 -40.17 8.35
CA TYR A 234 -19.83 -41.43 7.65
C TYR A 234 -20.20 -41.25 6.18
N LEU A 235 -19.71 -42.14 5.35
CA LEU A 235 -20.21 -42.37 4.01
C LEU A 235 -20.60 -43.85 3.87
N ILE A 236 -21.61 -44.12 3.04
CA ILE A 236 -22.13 -45.46 2.77
C ILE A 236 -22.07 -45.68 1.26
N THR A 237 -21.33 -46.70 0.81
CA THR A 237 -21.14 -46.97 -0.61
C THR A 237 -20.96 -48.46 -0.88
N ARG A 238 -21.58 -48.97 -1.96
CA ARG A 238 -21.34 -50.32 -2.49
C ARG A 238 -20.49 -50.35 -3.75
N ASN A 239 -20.07 -49.18 -4.21
CA ASN A 239 -19.17 -49.09 -5.34
C ASN A 239 -17.76 -49.53 -4.91
N GLN A 240 -17.40 -50.78 -5.22
CA GLN A 240 -16.15 -51.41 -4.79
C GLN A 240 -14.90 -50.67 -5.31
N SER A 241 -14.92 -50.21 -6.56
CA SER A 241 -13.79 -49.46 -7.16
C SER A 241 -13.63 -48.07 -6.52
N PHE A 242 -14.74 -47.49 -6.05
CA PHE A 242 -14.74 -46.25 -5.30
C PHE A 242 -14.27 -46.45 -3.85
N SER A 243 -14.77 -47.48 -3.17
CA SER A 243 -14.45 -47.80 -1.77
C SER A 243 -12.94 -48.02 -1.53
N GLY A 244 -12.25 -48.77 -2.39
CA GLY A 244 -10.81 -49.00 -2.26
C GLY A 244 -9.95 -47.74 -2.50
N ARG A 245 -10.46 -46.74 -3.24
CA ARG A 245 -9.79 -45.44 -3.40
C ARG A 245 -10.07 -44.52 -2.22
N LEU A 246 -11.31 -44.48 -1.72
CA LEU A 246 -11.68 -43.76 -0.51
C LEU A 246 -10.82 -44.19 0.69
N TYR A 247 -10.54 -45.49 0.81
CA TYR A 247 -9.66 -46.02 1.86
C TYR A 247 -8.25 -45.41 1.81
N ARG A 248 -7.68 -45.25 0.62
CA ARG A 248 -6.37 -44.62 0.42
C ARG A 248 -6.41 -43.13 0.73
N GLU A 249 -7.39 -42.41 0.18
CA GLU A 249 -7.58 -40.98 0.46
C GLU A 249 -7.77 -40.69 1.96
N LYS A 250 -8.43 -41.60 2.69
CA LYS A 250 -8.58 -41.50 4.15
C LYS A 250 -7.24 -41.65 4.86
N ILE A 251 -6.45 -42.65 4.48
CA ILE A 251 -5.11 -42.87 5.05
C ILE A 251 -4.25 -41.62 4.88
N ASP A 252 -4.25 -41.06 3.66
CA ASP A 252 -3.44 -39.91 3.31
C ASP A 252 -3.87 -38.63 4.05
N GLN A 253 -5.14 -38.53 4.46
CA GLN A 253 -5.66 -37.34 5.14
C GLN A 253 -5.52 -37.36 6.66
N ASP A 254 -5.86 -38.46 7.34
CA ASP A 254 -5.83 -38.51 8.81
C ASP A 254 -5.69 -39.93 9.40
N LEU A 255 -5.35 -40.94 8.59
CA LEU A 255 -5.28 -42.36 8.96
C LEU A 255 -6.64 -42.93 9.37
N PHE A 256 -7.18 -42.56 10.53
CA PHE A 256 -8.43 -43.07 11.11
C PHE A 256 -9.12 -41.98 11.92
N THR A 257 -10.44 -42.07 12.08
CA THR A 257 -11.19 -41.11 12.90
C THR A 257 -11.08 -41.49 14.38
N SER A 258 -11.06 -40.51 15.29
CA SER A 258 -10.99 -40.74 16.75
C SER A 258 -11.93 -41.87 17.21
N THR A 259 -11.33 -42.96 17.70
CA THR A 259 -12.00 -44.15 18.25
C THR A 259 -12.86 -43.80 19.47
N LEU A 260 -12.39 -42.87 20.34
CA LEU A 260 -13.19 -42.30 21.42
C LEU A 260 -14.45 -41.60 20.91
N SER A 261 -14.31 -40.75 19.88
CA SER A 261 -15.47 -40.06 19.29
C SER A 261 -16.45 -41.04 18.65
N GLN A 262 -15.93 -42.09 17.99
CA GLN A 262 -16.73 -43.18 17.43
C GLN A 262 -17.52 -43.91 18.53
N GLN A 263 -16.90 -44.21 19.67
CA GLN A 263 -17.56 -44.87 20.81
C GLN A 263 -18.72 -44.05 21.37
N VAL A 264 -18.49 -42.74 21.59
CA VAL A 264 -19.55 -41.84 22.07
C VAL A 264 -20.73 -41.80 21.11
N CYS A 265 -20.47 -41.76 19.79
CA CYS A 265 -21.54 -41.83 18.79
C CYS A 265 -22.28 -43.17 18.83
N ALA A 266 -21.57 -44.29 18.98
CA ALA A 266 -22.19 -45.62 19.02
C ALA A 266 -23.11 -45.77 20.23
N ASN A 267 -22.66 -45.30 21.39
CA ASN A 267 -23.43 -45.32 22.63
C ASN A 267 -24.65 -44.39 22.55
N ALA A 268 -24.51 -43.23 21.90
CA ALA A 268 -25.64 -42.33 21.64
C ALA A 268 -26.72 -43.01 20.77
N LEU A 269 -26.31 -43.77 19.76
CA LEU A 269 -27.24 -44.48 18.87
C LEU A 269 -27.96 -45.65 19.53
N GLN A 270 -27.36 -46.26 20.56
CA GLN A 270 -28.02 -47.30 21.36
C GLN A 270 -29.09 -46.72 22.30
N ASP A 271 -28.99 -45.44 22.64
CA ASP A 271 -29.98 -44.77 23.47
C ASP A 271 -31.14 -44.21 22.63
N VAL A 272 -32.16 -45.05 22.41
CA VAL A 272 -33.34 -44.72 21.61
C VAL A 272 -34.10 -43.49 22.14
N SER A 273 -34.00 -43.21 23.46
CA SER A 273 -34.64 -42.04 24.07
C SER A 273 -34.02 -40.73 23.58
N TYR A 274 -32.71 -40.71 23.34
CA TYR A 274 -31.99 -39.50 22.92
C TYR A 274 -32.49 -38.97 21.57
N LEU A 275 -32.55 -39.84 20.55
CA LEU A 275 -32.96 -39.45 19.20
C LEU A 275 -34.44 -39.06 19.12
N SER A 276 -35.30 -39.76 19.88
CA SER A 276 -36.73 -39.46 19.90
C SER A 276 -37.04 -38.14 20.59
N GLU A 277 -36.41 -37.84 21.73
CA GLU A 277 -36.49 -36.53 22.39
C GLU A 277 -35.97 -35.41 21.49
N TRP A 278 -34.84 -35.64 20.82
CA TRP A 278 -34.26 -34.65 19.92
C TRP A 278 -35.15 -34.35 18.71
N ARG A 279 -35.74 -35.39 18.09
CA ARG A 279 -36.74 -35.21 17.01
C ARG A 279 -37.94 -34.42 17.50
N ALA A 280 -38.51 -34.77 18.66
CA ALA A 280 -39.64 -34.05 19.22
C ALA A 280 -39.32 -32.57 19.49
N PHE A 281 -38.11 -32.27 19.97
CA PHE A 281 -37.64 -30.90 20.15
C PHE A 281 -37.54 -30.14 18.82
N VAL A 282 -36.93 -30.74 17.80
CA VAL A 282 -36.82 -30.15 16.45
C VAL A 282 -38.21 -29.89 15.85
N GLN A 283 -39.11 -30.87 15.90
CA GLN A 283 -40.48 -30.75 15.40
C GLN A 283 -41.23 -29.60 16.08
N LYS A 284 -41.12 -29.49 17.42
CA LYS A 284 -41.72 -28.38 18.18
C LYS A 284 -41.16 -27.02 17.74
N ARG A 285 -39.84 -26.93 17.52
CA ARG A 285 -39.19 -25.70 17.03
C ARG A 285 -39.61 -25.35 15.60
N VAL A 286 -39.75 -26.32 14.71
CA VAL A 286 -40.27 -26.12 13.35
C VAL A 286 -41.69 -25.59 13.39
N GLN A 287 -42.60 -26.26 14.10
CA GLN A 287 -44.01 -25.84 14.22
C GLN A 287 -44.14 -24.43 14.80
N CYS A 288 -43.39 -24.13 15.87
CA CYS A 288 -43.33 -22.80 16.47
C CYS A 288 -42.84 -21.76 15.45
N THR A 289 -41.75 -22.03 14.74
CA THR A 289 -41.19 -21.09 13.75
C THR A 289 -42.16 -20.81 12.61
N VAL A 290 -42.76 -21.85 12.02
CA VAL A 290 -43.72 -21.71 10.91
C VAL A 290 -44.93 -20.91 11.34
N LYS A 291 -45.46 -21.17 12.55
CA LYS A 291 -46.55 -20.40 13.14
C LYS A 291 -46.17 -18.92 13.29
N LEU A 292 -45.00 -18.62 13.85
CA LEU A 292 -44.53 -17.24 14.03
C LEU A 292 -44.28 -16.52 12.70
N LEU A 293 -43.72 -17.20 11.70
CA LEU A 293 -43.53 -16.63 10.37
C LEU A 293 -44.86 -16.27 9.71
N GLU A 294 -45.88 -17.13 9.84
CA GLU A 294 -47.22 -16.82 9.32
C GLU A 294 -47.89 -15.68 10.11
N GLU A 295 -47.72 -15.62 11.43
CA GLU A 295 -48.21 -14.52 12.27
C GLU A 295 -47.56 -13.17 11.93
N ILE A 296 -46.25 -13.14 11.67
CA ILE A 296 -45.46 -11.90 11.52
C ILE A 296 -45.36 -11.46 10.04
N PHE A 297 -45.18 -12.39 9.11
CA PHE A 297 -44.93 -12.14 7.68
C PHE A 297 -46.05 -12.68 6.75
N GLY A 298 -47.17 -13.16 7.30
CA GLY A 298 -48.25 -13.76 6.49
C GLY A 298 -48.90 -12.80 5.48
N GLU A 299 -48.88 -11.49 5.72
CA GLU A 299 -49.33 -10.49 4.75
C GLU A 299 -48.36 -10.35 3.57
N GLU A 300 -47.06 -10.24 3.84
CA GLU A 300 -46.02 -10.16 2.79
C GLU A 300 -46.03 -11.40 1.92
N LYS A 301 -46.18 -12.57 2.54
CA LYS A 301 -46.28 -13.84 1.82
C LYS A 301 -47.49 -13.90 0.90
N ARG A 302 -48.68 -13.53 1.39
CA ARG A 302 -49.90 -13.47 0.56
C ARG A 302 -49.78 -12.44 -0.56
N SER A 303 -49.01 -11.37 -0.36
CA SER A 303 -48.74 -10.36 -1.39
C SER A 303 -47.58 -10.71 -2.35
N GLY A 304 -46.95 -11.88 -2.21
CA GLY A 304 -45.83 -12.33 -3.05
C GLY A 304 -44.52 -11.57 -2.84
N LYS A 305 -44.37 -10.85 -1.72
CA LYS A 305 -43.17 -10.04 -1.42
C LYS A 305 -42.10 -10.80 -0.63
N ILE A 306 -42.49 -11.87 0.05
CA ILE A 306 -41.58 -12.76 0.76
C ILE A 306 -42.08 -14.18 0.53
N GLU A 307 -41.17 -15.09 0.23
CA GLU A 307 -41.40 -16.52 0.33
C GLU A 307 -40.49 -17.09 1.41
N TRP A 308 -40.94 -18.16 2.04
CA TRP A 308 -40.07 -18.97 2.86
C TRP A 308 -40.29 -20.43 2.60
N THR A 309 -39.26 -21.22 2.89
CA THR A 309 -39.33 -22.66 2.71
C THR A 309 -40.24 -23.28 3.74
N ASN A 310 -41.17 -24.10 3.27
CA ASN A 310 -42.03 -24.87 4.16
C ASN A 310 -41.27 -26.12 4.57
N ILE A 311 -40.71 -26.12 5.78
CA ILE A 311 -39.89 -27.22 6.27
C ILE A 311 -40.71 -28.15 7.16
N GLU A 312 -40.57 -29.46 6.95
CA GLU A 312 -41.13 -30.48 7.85
C GLU A 312 -40.15 -30.86 8.97
N SER A 313 -38.85 -30.69 8.71
CA SER A 313 -37.77 -30.87 9.66
C SER A 313 -36.51 -30.16 9.19
N GLY A 314 -35.46 -30.17 10.01
CA GLY A 314 -34.19 -29.51 9.80
C GLY A 314 -33.93 -28.44 10.85
N ILE A 315 -32.94 -27.60 10.59
CA ILE A 315 -32.50 -26.57 11.55
C ILE A 315 -32.52 -25.16 10.95
N PHE A 316 -32.84 -25.05 9.66
CA PHE A 316 -32.87 -23.78 8.93
C PHE A 316 -34.21 -23.58 8.24
N VAL A 317 -34.79 -22.40 8.40
CA VAL A 317 -35.84 -21.89 7.50
C VAL A 317 -35.22 -20.85 6.59
N TYR A 318 -35.54 -20.87 5.31
CA TYR A 318 -34.97 -19.97 4.33
C TYR A 318 -36.00 -18.95 3.90
N LEU A 319 -35.58 -17.70 3.80
CA LEU A 319 -36.44 -16.59 3.38
C LEU A 319 -35.88 -16.00 2.10
N ARG A 320 -36.76 -15.83 1.12
CA ARG A 320 -36.52 -15.16 -0.15
C ARG A 320 -37.39 -13.92 -0.20
N PHE A 321 -36.79 -12.78 -0.51
CA PHE A 321 -37.49 -11.50 -0.61
C PHE A 321 -37.65 -11.12 -2.08
N PHE A 322 -38.84 -10.62 -2.43
CA PHE A 322 -39.18 -10.14 -3.76
C PHE A 322 -39.55 -8.67 -3.67
N ASN A 323 -38.78 -7.82 -4.35
CA ASN A 323 -39.04 -6.39 -4.38
C ASN A 323 -38.71 -5.84 -5.78
N SER A 324 -39.71 -5.31 -6.49
CA SER A 324 -39.57 -4.75 -7.83
C SER A 324 -38.65 -3.51 -7.88
N ASN A 325 -38.41 -2.86 -6.74
CA ASN A 325 -37.48 -1.74 -6.65
C ASN A 325 -36.04 -2.21 -6.46
N HIS A 326 -35.78 -3.42 -5.98
CA HIS A 326 -34.44 -3.80 -5.55
C HIS A 326 -33.97 -5.07 -6.25
N GLU A 327 -33.02 -4.94 -7.17
CA GLU A 327 -32.34 -6.09 -7.80
C GLU A 327 -30.85 -6.10 -7.45
N GLY A 328 -30.31 -7.29 -7.16
CA GLY A 328 -28.87 -7.53 -7.05
C GLY A 328 -28.23 -7.50 -5.65
N VAL A 329 -26.93 -7.79 -5.63
CA VAL A 329 -26.10 -8.06 -4.43
C VAL A 329 -26.07 -6.91 -3.42
N ALA A 330 -26.12 -5.67 -3.91
CA ALA A 330 -26.09 -4.46 -3.06
C ALA A 330 -27.35 -4.35 -2.16
N SER A 331 -28.45 -4.98 -2.54
CA SER A 331 -29.71 -4.79 -1.82
C SER A 331 -29.92 -5.73 -0.63
N ILE A 332 -29.51 -7.01 -0.72
CA ILE A 332 -29.54 -7.90 0.45
C ILE A 332 -28.53 -7.48 1.52
N GLN A 333 -27.37 -6.95 1.11
CA GLN A 333 -26.35 -6.42 2.02
C GLN A 333 -26.91 -5.27 2.87
N LYS A 334 -27.74 -4.40 2.28
CA LYS A 334 -28.43 -3.33 3.01
C LYS A 334 -29.41 -3.89 4.05
N LEU A 335 -30.17 -4.95 3.73
CA LEU A 335 -31.02 -5.60 4.72
C LEU A 335 -30.20 -6.18 5.88
N LEU A 336 -29.08 -6.85 5.59
CA LEU A 336 -28.17 -7.39 6.63
C LEU A 336 -27.59 -6.29 7.52
N GLU A 337 -27.23 -5.15 6.93
CA GLU A 337 -26.71 -3.98 7.65
C GLU A 337 -27.79 -3.35 8.53
N ILE A 338 -29.01 -3.16 8.02
CA ILE A 338 -30.14 -2.66 8.81
C ILE A 338 -30.42 -3.62 9.96
N SER A 339 -30.57 -4.92 9.69
CA SER A 339 -30.82 -5.92 10.73
C SER A 339 -29.74 -5.91 11.81
N LYS A 340 -28.47 -5.81 11.44
CA LYS A 340 -27.36 -5.81 12.40
C LYS A 340 -27.23 -4.49 13.16
N ASN A 341 -27.15 -3.37 12.46
CA ASN A 341 -26.77 -2.08 13.04
C ASN A 341 -27.94 -1.43 13.80
N ASP A 342 -29.17 -1.60 13.30
CA ASP A 342 -30.32 -0.92 13.86
C ASP A 342 -31.12 -1.82 14.82
N PHE A 343 -31.02 -3.14 14.65
CA PHE A 343 -31.87 -4.11 15.37
C PHE A 343 -31.11 -5.22 16.10
N GLU A 344 -29.77 -5.19 16.13
CA GLU A 344 -28.93 -6.20 16.82
C GLU A 344 -29.32 -7.65 16.41
N LEU A 345 -29.66 -7.84 15.14
CA LEU A 345 -30.08 -9.11 14.55
C LEU A 345 -29.03 -9.59 13.53
N GLU A 346 -28.36 -10.70 13.84
CA GLU A 346 -27.37 -11.30 12.95
C GLU A 346 -28.02 -12.31 11.99
N LEU A 347 -28.04 -11.95 10.71
CA LEU A 347 -28.47 -12.78 9.58
C LEU A 347 -27.26 -13.27 8.75
N GLU A 348 -27.45 -14.29 7.93
CA GLU A 348 -26.43 -14.83 7.03
C GLU A 348 -26.87 -14.66 5.56
N PRO A 349 -26.06 -14.04 4.67
CA PRO A 349 -26.37 -13.97 3.24
C PRO A 349 -26.28 -15.35 2.63
N SER A 350 -27.19 -15.74 1.74
CA SER A 350 -27.08 -17.08 1.14
C SER A 350 -26.12 -17.21 -0.05
N GLY A 351 -25.52 -16.12 -0.52
CA GLY A 351 -24.68 -16.10 -1.74
C GLY A 351 -23.54 -17.13 -1.74
N TYR A 352 -22.99 -17.50 -0.58
CA TYR A 352 -21.94 -18.51 -0.48
C TYR A 352 -22.42 -19.95 -0.75
N CYS A 353 -23.74 -20.18 -0.83
CA CYS A 353 -24.34 -21.46 -1.21
C CYS A 353 -24.47 -21.63 -2.73
N TYR A 354 -24.09 -20.60 -3.51
CA TYR A 354 -24.11 -20.62 -4.97
C TYR A 354 -22.68 -20.59 -5.54
N LEU A 355 -22.48 -21.21 -6.70
CA LEU A 355 -21.16 -21.34 -7.33
C LEU A 355 -20.64 -20.00 -7.87
N ASP A 356 -21.54 -19.21 -8.46
CA ASP A 356 -21.26 -17.86 -8.97
C ASP A 356 -20.95 -16.85 -7.85
N GLY A 357 -21.35 -17.16 -6.61
CA GLY A 357 -21.18 -16.29 -5.46
C GLY A 357 -22.06 -15.04 -5.52
N CYS A 358 -23.05 -15.00 -6.41
CA CYS A 358 -23.97 -13.88 -6.53
C CYS A 358 -24.95 -13.92 -5.34
N SER A 359 -24.97 -12.86 -4.53
CA SER A 359 -25.94 -12.72 -3.46
C SER A 359 -27.34 -12.53 -4.05
N ARG A 360 -28.19 -13.54 -3.85
CA ARG A 360 -29.63 -13.46 -4.08
C ARG A 360 -30.27 -12.70 -2.91
N LEU A 361 -31.50 -12.21 -3.08
CA LEU A 361 -32.30 -11.60 -2.02
C LEU A 361 -32.82 -12.66 -1.04
N GLU A 362 -31.90 -13.34 -0.37
CA GLU A 362 -32.16 -14.56 0.36
C GLU A 362 -31.32 -14.63 1.64
N THR A 363 -31.92 -15.12 2.73
CA THR A 363 -31.25 -15.39 3.99
C THR A 363 -31.80 -16.66 4.64
N ARG A 364 -31.12 -17.19 5.66
CA ARG A 364 -31.56 -18.34 6.43
C ARG A 364 -31.63 -18.02 7.92
N ILE A 365 -32.57 -18.66 8.59
CA ILE A 365 -32.80 -18.57 10.02
C ILE A 365 -32.50 -19.91 10.66
N ASN A 366 -31.49 -19.97 11.53
CA ASN A 366 -31.29 -21.12 12.41
C ASN A 366 -32.33 -21.10 13.55
N ILE A 367 -33.26 -22.04 13.51
CA ILE A 367 -34.39 -22.12 14.45
C ILE A 367 -34.04 -22.77 15.79
N MET A 368 -32.82 -23.29 15.92
CA MET A 368 -32.38 -24.08 17.08
C MET A 368 -31.60 -23.26 18.12
N LEU A 369 -31.16 -22.05 17.77
CA LEU A 369 -30.30 -21.23 18.65
C LEU A 369 -31.09 -20.33 19.61
N CYS A 370 -32.35 -20.04 19.30
CA CYS A 370 -33.20 -19.24 20.17
C CYS A 370 -33.62 -20.06 21.39
N GLU A 371 -33.20 -19.62 22.57
CA GLU A 371 -33.42 -20.35 23.82
C GLU A 371 -34.93 -20.51 24.13
N SER A 372 -35.75 -19.53 23.76
CA SER A 372 -37.20 -19.54 23.96
C SER A 372 -37.98 -19.17 22.70
N GLU A 373 -39.30 -19.40 22.73
CA GLU A 373 -40.24 -18.90 21.72
C GLU A 373 -40.26 -17.37 21.70
N ASP A 374 -40.16 -16.71 22.86
CA ASP A 374 -40.14 -15.25 22.96
C ASP A 374 -38.94 -14.62 22.24
N ILE A 375 -37.74 -15.21 22.38
CA ILE A 375 -36.53 -14.73 21.70
C ILE A 375 -36.65 -14.95 20.18
N LEU A 376 -37.24 -16.08 19.76
CA LEU A 376 -37.49 -16.34 18.34
C LEU A 376 -38.48 -15.34 17.76
N ARG A 377 -39.59 -15.07 18.46
CA ARG A 377 -40.58 -14.05 18.09
C ARG A 377 -39.94 -12.68 17.99
N GLU A 378 -39.21 -12.26 19.01
CA GLU A 378 -38.50 -10.96 19.02
C GLU A 378 -37.53 -10.85 17.83
N GLY A 379 -36.78 -11.91 17.53
CA GLY A 379 -35.88 -11.94 16.36
C GLY A 379 -36.62 -11.78 15.03
N LEU A 380 -37.77 -12.43 14.87
CA LEU A 380 -38.61 -12.33 13.67
C LEU A 380 -39.30 -10.96 13.56
N GLU A 381 -39.74 -10.37 14.68
CA GLU A 381 -40.30 -9.01 14.72
C GLU A 381 -39.24 -7.96 14.36
N ARG A 382 -38.02 -8.09 14.89
CA ARG A 382 -36.87 -7.25 14.48
C ARG A 382 -36.57 -7.40 12.99
N LEU A 383 -36.63 -8.63 12.45
CA LEU A 383 -36.47 -8.87 11.01
C LEU A 383 -37.56 -8.19 10.19
N LYS A 384 -38.81 -8.21 10.65
CA LYS A 384 -39.96 -7.58 10.00
C LYS A 384 -39.82 -6.07 9.94
N ILE A 385 -39.38 -5.43 11.03
CA ILE A 385 -39.12 -3.99 11.05
C ILE A 385 -37.94 -3.65 10.14
N ALA A 386 -36.86 -4.44 10.18
CA ALA A 386 -35.71 -4.27 9.28
C ALA A 386 -36.12 -4.38 7.80
N TYR A 387 -36.95 -5.38 7.47
CA TYR A 387 -37.53 -5.56 6.14
C TYR A 387 -38.36 -4.34 5.72
N HIS A 388 -39.27 -3.84 6.57
CA HIS A 388 -40.05 -2.66 6.24
C HIS A 388 -39.18 -1.42 6.01
N LYS A 389 -38.19 -1.19 6.88
CA LYS A 389 -37.22 -0.09 6.71
C LYS A 389 -36.45 -0.23 5.40
N TRP A 390 -36.05 -1.45 5.04
CA TRP A 390 -35.42 -1.76 3.77
C TRP A 390 -36.35 -1.48 2.58
N THR A 391 -37.64 -1.84 2.65
CA THR A 391 -38.61 -1.60 1.56
C THR A 391 -39.07 -0.15 1.38
N ILE A 392 -39.12 0.64 2.46
CA ILE A 392 -39.56 2.05 2.45
C ILE A 392 -38.40 2.99 2.14
N SER A 393 -37.16 2.53 2.34
CA SER A 393 -35.99 3.25 1.87
C SER A 393 -36.15 3.48 0.36
N PRO A 394 -36.17 4.74 -0.13
CA PRO A 394 -36.29 5.01 -1.55
C PRO A 394 -35.28 4.18 -2.33
N ASN A 395 -35.67 3.77 -3.53
CA ASN A 395 -34.75 3.24 -4.50
C ASN A 395 -33.81 4.35 -4.93
N GLU A 396 -32.80 4.58 -4.10
CA GLU A 396 -31.66 5.39 -4.43
C GLU A 396 -30.87 4.66 -5.52
N THR A 397 -31.33 4.80 -6.75
CA THR A 397 -30.43 5.03 -7.87
C THR A 397 -29.80 6.40 -7.63
N THR A 398 -28.87 6.50 -6.66
CA THR A 398 -28.19 7.75 -6.31
C THR A 398 -27.05 8.01 -7.27
N SER A 399 -27.40 8.64 -8.40
CA SER A 399 -26.67 9.80 -8.88
C SER A 399 -26.93 10.97 -7.90
N ILE A 400 -25.93 11.39 -7.12
CA ILE A 400 -26.04 12.57 -6.24
C ILE A 400 -25.39 13.78 -6.94
N ARG A 401 -26.22 14.77 -7.29
CA ARG A 401 -25.91 16.21 -7.43
C ARG A 401 -27.19 16.91 -6.93
N SER A 402 -27.22 18.00 -6.17
CA SER A 402 -26.25 18.93 -5.59
C SER A 402 -27.07 19.92 -4.74
N ILE A 403 -26.56 20.34 -3.57
CA ILE A 403 -26.65 21.67 -2.92
C ILE A 403 -26.00 21.43 -1.55
N SER A 404 -24.87 22.00 -1.15
CA SER A 404 -23.93 22.91 -1.80
C SER A 404 -22.56 22.67 -1.18
N THR A 405 -21.62 22.28 -2.05
CA THR A 405 -20.16 22.44 -1.97
C THR A 405 -19.44 21.90 -0.74
N GLU A 406 -19.42 20.57 -0.58
CA GLU A 406 -18.19 19.87 -0.15
C GLU A 406 -18.03 18.61 -1.01
N GLU A 407 -16.79 18.36 -1.44
CA GLU A 407 -16.37 17.63 -2.64
C GLU A 407 -16.74 16.12 -2.68
N GLU A 408 -17.15 15.64 -3.86
CA GLU A 408 -17.40 14.23 -4.20
C GLU A 408 -16.18 13.35 -3.87
N LYS A 409 -16.33 12.36 -2.96
CA LYS A 409 -15.31 11.30 -2.79
C LYS A 409 -15.55 10.17 -3.81
N PRO A 410 -14.51 9.71 -4.53
CA PRO A 410 -14.64 8.77 -5.65
C PRO A 410 -15.08 7.37 -5.21
N ASN A 411 -15.79 6.69 -6.11
CA ASN A 411 -16.25 5.30 -6.03
C ASN A 411 -15.07 4.37 -5.64
N LYS A 412 -15.09 3.82 -4.41
CA LYS A 412 -13.91 3.21 -3.80
C LYS A 412 -13.68 1.79 -4.33
N GLN A 413 -12.64 1.59 -5.13
CA GLN A 413 -12.22 0.28 -5.63
C GLN A 413 -11.85 -0.68 -4.49
N ILE A 414 -12.45 -1.88 -4.43
CA ILE A 414 -12.07 -2.93 -3.48
C ILE A 414 -10.82 -3.66 -3.99
N LEU A 415 -9.72 -3.57 -3.26
CA LEU A 415 -8.45 -4.23 -3.57
C LEU A 415 -8.33 -5.62 -2.91
N LYS A 416 -7.62 -6.53 -3.59
CA LYS A 416 -7.06 -7.76 -3.03
C LYS A 416 -5.64 -7.50 -2.56
N VAL A 417 -5.41 -7.61 -1.26
CA VAL A 417 -4.16 -7.21 -0.61
C VAL A 417 -3.52 -8.40 0.10
N VAL A 418 -2.30 -8.74 -0.25
CA VAL A 418 -1.47 -9.70 0.48
C VAL A 418 -0.57 -8.92 1.43
N ILE A 419 -0.57 -9.28 2.71
CA ILE A 419 0.27 -8.63 3.72
C ILE A 419 1.04 -9.72 4.46
N THR A 420 2.37 -9.64 4.45
CA THR A 420 3.21 -10.57 5.21
C THR A 420 3.68 -9.97 6.53
N SER A 421 3.75 -10.76 7.60
CA SER A 421 4.08 -10.26 8.94
C SER A 421 4.77 -11.28 9.86
N GLY A 422 5.67 -10.80 10.72
CA GLY A 422 6.41 -11.61 11.70
C GLY A 422 7.78 -12.08 11.20
N GLY A 423 8.51 -12.81 12.03
CA GLY A 423 9.81 -13.41 11.68
C GLY A 423 9.70 -14.80 11.04
N THR A 424 10.67 -15.16 10.19
CA THR A 424 10.86 -16.54 9.72
C THR A 424 11.83 -17.29 10.63
N ALA A 425 11.48 -18.53 10.99
CA ALA A 425 12.40 -19.45 11.65
C ALA A 425 13.31 -20.16 10.64
N VAL A 426 14.59 -20.27 10.97
CA VAL A 426 15.55 -21.13 10.26
C VAL A 426 16.02 -22.23 11.21
N PRO A 427 15.62 -23.49 11.01
CA PRO A 427 15.97 -24.60 11.89
C PRO A 427 17.49 -24.78 12.02
N ILE A 428 17.94 -25.00 13.25
CA ILE A 428 19.28 -25.49 13.57
C ILE A 428 19.21 -27.01 13.73
N ASP A 429 18.22 -27.48 14.49
CA ASP A 429 17.93 -28.88 14.74
C ASP A 429 16.41 -29.07 14.97
N SER A 430 15.96 -30.26 15.39
CA SER A 430 14.52 -30.51 15.61
C SER A 430 13.89 -29.72 16.77
N VAL A 431 14.67 -28.98 17.57
CA VAL A 431 14.23 -28.26 18.78
C VAL A 431 14.54 -26.76 18.71
N ARG A 432 15.61 -26.38 18.00
CA ARG A 432 16.18 -25.02 17.99
C ARG A 432 16.17 -24.42 16.59
N TYR A 433 15.97 -23.12 16.52
CA TYR A 433 15.98 -22.34 15.28
C TYR A 433 16.48 -20.92 15.52
N ILE A 434 16.96 -20.27 14.46
CA ILE A 434 17.30 -18.85 14.43
C ILE A 434 16.08 -18.10 13.91
N THR A 435 15.67 -17.03 14.59
CA THR A 435 14.57 -16.17 14.14
C THR A 435 14.88 -14.70 14.37
N ASN A 436 14.31 -13.85 13.54
CA ASN A 436 14.32 -12.41 13.74
C ASN A 436 13.39 -12.02 14.90
N SER A 437 13.71 -10.92 15.60
CA SER A 437 12.98 -10.41 16.78
C SER A 437 11.64 -9.70 16.47
N SER A 438 11.16 -9.79 15.22
CA SER A 438 9.92 -9.12 14.80
C SER A 438 8.68 -9.79 15.38
N THR A 439 7.87 -9.00 16.11
CA THR A 439 6.60 -9.46 16.70
C THR A 439 5.43 -9.47 15.71
N GLY A 440 5.61 -8.90 14.51
CA GLY A 440 4.53 -8.76 13.52
C GLY A 440 3.48 -7.69 13.83
N THR A 441 3.72 -6.84 14.83
CA THR A 441 2.73 -5.82 15.26
C THR A 441 2.39 -4.83 14.14
N THR A 442 3.38 -4.32 13.42
CA THR A 442 3.16 -3.36 12.32
C THR A 442 2.33 -3.96 11.19
N GLY A 443 2.64 -5.19 10.77
CA GLY A 443 1.88 -5.90 9.73
C GLY A 443 0.44 -6.14 10.14
N ALA A 444 0.17 -6.49 11.40
CA ALA A 444 -1.18 -6.67 11.91
C ALA A 444 -1.99 -5.37 11.87
N LEU A 445 -1.39 -4.23 12.24
CA LEU A 445 -2.06 -2.93 12.20
C LEU A 445 -2.37 -2.48 10.77
N ILE A 446 -1.43 -2.70 9.83
CA ILE A 446 -1.67 -2.42 8.40
C ILE A 446 -2.81 -3.30 7.88
N ALA A 447 -2.80 -4.59 8.21
CA ALA A 447 -3.88 -5.51 7.81
C ALA A 447 -5.24 -5.08 8.37
N GLU A 448 -5.32 -4.70 9.65
CA GLU A 448 -6.55 -4.17 10.23
C GLU A 448 -7.06 -2.94 9.49
N GLU A 449 -6.19 -2.03 9.06
CA GLU A 449 -6.60 -0.82 8.35
C GLU A 449 -7.18 -1.12 6.97
N PHE A 450 -6.50 -1.94 6.15
CA PHE A 450 -7.03 -2.35 4.83
C PHE A 450 -8.38 -3.06 4.95
N VAL A 451 -8.53 -3.93 5.95
CA VAL A 451 -9.76 -4.66 6.21
C VAL A 451 -10.89 -3.75 6.66
N LYS A 452 -10.63 -2.81 7.60
CA LYS A 452 -11.62 -1.79 8.03
C LYS A 452 -12.10 -0.93 6.86
N ARG A 453 -11.23 -0.71 5.89
CA ARG A 453 -11.50 0.03 4.66
C ARG A 453 -12.25 -0.75 3.57
N GLY A 454 -12.59 -2.02 3.84
CA GLY A 454 -13.43 -2.87 2.98
C GLY A 454 -12.66 -3.75 2.00
N HIS A 455 -11.32 -3.81 2.07
CA HIS A 455 -10.49 -4.59 1.15
C HIS A 455 -10.41 -6.07 1.53
N LEU A 456 -10.20 -6.95 0.55
CA LEU A 456 -9.96 -8.38 0.80
C LEU A 456 -8.48 -8.58 1.16
N VAL A 457 -8.20 -8.99 2.39
CA VAL A 457 -6.83 -9.12 2.89
C VAL A 457 -6.45 -10.57 3.13
N TYR A 458 -5.38 -11.01 2.47
CA TYR A 458 -4.68 -12.26 2.74
C TYR A 458 -3.49 -11.94 3.66
N TYR A 459 -3.63 -12.22 4.94
CA TYR A 459 -2.64 -11.94 5.96
C TYR A 459 -1.76 -13.17 6.22
N ILE A 460 -0.58 -13.18 5.61
CA ILE A 460 0.43 -14.23 5.76
C ILE A 460 1.26 -13.92 7.01
N HIS A 461 1.17 -14.74 8.05
CA HIS A 461 1.75 -14.39 9.35
C HIS A 461 2.54 -15.53 10.00
N SER A 462 3.59 -15.17 10.72
CA SER A 462 4.32 -16.13 11.54
C SER A 462 3.39 -16.77 12.58
N LYS A 463 3.51 -18.08 12.85
CA LYS A 463 2.71 -18.80 13.87
C LYS A 463 2.81 -18.15 15.25
N ASN A 464 3.96 -17.54 15.55
CA ASN A 464 4.21 -16.83 16.82
C ASN A 464 4.05 -15.30 16.70
N GLY A 465 3.64 -14.82 15.53
CA GLY A 465 3.45 -13.39 15.24
C GLY A 465 2.07 -12.90 15.63
N LYS A 466 1.94 -11.58 15.81
CA LYS A 466 0.66 -10.94 16.11
C LYS A 466 -0.29 -11.04 14.91
N VAL A 467 -1.56 -11.35 15.19
CA VAL A 467 -2.66 -11.30 14.22
C VAL A 467 -3.60 -10.13 14.54
N PRO A 468 -4.34 -9.61 13.55
CA PRO A 468 -5.45 -8.69 13.79
C PRO A 468 -6.35 -9.18 14.92
N SER A 469 -6.63 -8.30 15.87
CA SER A 469 -7.33 -8.61 17.13
C SER A 469 -8.81 -8.95 16.93
N LYS A 470 -9.42 -8.35 15.91
CA LYS A 470 -10.82 -8.56 15.53
C LYS A 470 -10.89 -9.52 14.34
N LYS A 471 -11.90 -10.40 14.35
CA LYS A 471 -12.24 -11.21 13.18
C LYS A 471 -13.04 -10.36 12.20
N TYR A 472 -12.61 -10.33 10.96
CA TYR A 472 -13.30 -9.65 9.87
C TYR A 472 -13.59 -10.64 8.74
N PRO A 473 -14.74 -10.54 8.06
CA PRO A 473 -15.14 -11.49 7.01
C PRO A 473 -14.22 -11.42 5.78
N ASN A 474 -13.64 -10.25 5.52
CA ASN A 474 -12.71 -9.95 4.44
C ASN A 474 -11.23 -10.11 4.84
N LEU A 475 -10.94 -10.82 5.94
CA LEU A 475 -9.59 -11.14 6.40
C LEU A 475 -9.35 -12.66 6.38
N ILE A 476 -8.39 -13.10 5.58
CA ILE A 476 -7.97 -14.50 5.45
C ILE A 476 -6.59 -14.64 6.12
N LEU A 477 -6.49 -15.48 7.14
CA LEU A 477 -5.24 -15.73 7.87
C LEU A 477 -4.51 -16.94 7.27
N LEU A 478 -3.24 -16.75 6.92
CA LEU A 478 -2.37 -17.78 6.32
C LEU A 478 -1.10 -17.93 7.17
N PRO A 479 -1.03 -18.91 8.08
CA PRO A 479 0.11 -19.05 9.00
C PRO A 479 1.34 -19.66 8.31
N TYR A 480 2.54 -19.23 8.70
CA TYR A 480 3.82 -19.85 8.35
C TYR A 480 4.74 -19.92 9.58
N PHE A 481 5.78 -20.74 9.55
CA PHE A 481 6.80 -20.82 10.58
C PHE A 481 8.20 -20.68 10.01
N THR A 482 8.54 -21.46 8.99
CA THR A 482 9.89 -21.50 8.41
C THR A 482 10.06 -20.53 7.23
N PHE A 483 11.31 -20.31 6.81
CA PHE A 483 11.61 -19.57 5.58
C PHE A 483 10.97 -20.19 4.34
N ASP A 484 11.00 -21.52 4.20
CA ASP A 484 10.46 -22.22 3.03
C ASP A 484 8.93 -22.17 3.00
N GLU A 485 8.27 -22.37 4.14
CA GLU A 485 6.81 -22.21 4.26
C GLU A 485 6.38 -20.78 3.88
N TYR A 486 7.12 -19.77 4.37
CA TYR A 486 6.87 -18.37 4.01
C TYR A 486 6.98 -18.14 2.50
N LEU A 487 8.04 -18.67 1.87
CA LEU A 487 8.29 -18.54 0.45
C LEU A 487 7.16 -19.19 -0.37
N GLU A 488 6.75 -20.39 0.00
CA GLU A 488 5.70 -21.16 -0.67
C GLU A 488 4.35 -20.46 -0.57
N VAL A 489 3.92 -20.11 0.65
CA VAL A 489 2.62 -19.45 0.87
C VAL A 489 2.56 -18.10 0.17
N LEU A 490 3.64 -17.30 0.20
CA LEU A 490 3.70 -16.03 -0.51
C LEU A 490 3.64 -16.22 -2.03
N LYS A 491 4.40 -17.17 -2.58
CA LYS A 491 4.41 -17.47 -4.02
C LYS A 491 3.02 -17.93 -4.48
N GLN A 492 2.44 -18.89 -3.77
CA GLN A 492 1.12 -19.44 -4.09
C GLN A 492 0.06 -18.35 -4.04
N THR A 493 0.00 -17.57 -2.96
CA THR A 493 -1.00 -16.49 -2.81
C THR A 493 -0.80 -15.41 -3.89
N THR A 494 0.44 -15.08 -4.25
CA THR A 494 0.73 -14.08 -5.30
C THR A 494 0.30 -14.55 -6.69
N ILE A 495 0.43 -15.84 -7.00
CA ILE A 495 0.08 -16.42 -8.31
C ILE A 495 -1.43 -16.72 -8.38
N GLU A 496 -1.96 -17.46 -7.42
CA GLU A 496 -3.33 -17.99 -7.47
C GLU A 496 -4.39 -16.93 -7.16
N CYS A 497 -4.15 -16.08 -6.15
CA CYS A 497 -5.12 -15.04 -5.78
C CYS A 497 -5.03 -13.82 -6.69
N ASN A 498 -3.94 -13.68 -7.46
CA ASN A 498 -3.62 -12.56 -8.34
C ASN A 498 -3.94 -11.20 -7.66
N PRO A 499 -3.24 -10.85 -6.56
CA PRO A 499 -3.57 -9.69 -5.77
C PRO A 499 -3.25 -8.39 -6.50
N ASP A 500 -3.98 -7.33 -6.16
CA ASP A 500 -3.70 -5.96 -6.62
C ASP A 500 -2.47 -5.39 -5.90
N VAL A 501 -2.29 -5.76 -4.62
CA VAL A 501 -1.25 -5.22 -3.73
C VAL A 501 -0.57 -6.35 -2.95
N VAL A 502 0.76 -6.30 -2.84
CA VAL A 502 1.57 -7.14 -1.94
C VAL A 502 2.41 -6.25 -1.04
N ILE A 503 2.27 -6.41 0.28
CA ILE A 503 2.99 -5.65 1.31
C ILE A 503 3.87 -6.62 2.10
N LEU A 504 5.19 -6.50 1.95
CA LEU A 504 6.16 -7.38 2.59
C LEU A 504 6.68 -6.77 3.90
N SER A 505 5.87 -6.85 4.97
CA SER A 505 6.25 -6.33 6.30
C SER A 505 6.89 -7.39 7.22
N ALA A 506 7.01 -8.64 6.76
CA ALA A 506 7.70 -9.71 7.47
C ALA A 506 9.22 -9.48 7.56
N ALA A 507 9.81 -9.84 8.70
CA ALA A 507 11.26 -9.85 8.88
C ALA A 507 11.81 -11.22 8.47
N VAL A 508 12.12 -11.37 7.18
CA VAL A 508 12.67 -12.61 6.60
C VAL A 508 14.16 -12.74 6.91
N SER A 509 14.63 -13.95 7.20
CA SER A 509 16.06 -14.21 7.43
C SER A 509 16.86 -14.10 6.14
N ASP A 510 18.01 -13.43 6.20
CA ASP A 510 18.95 -13.31 5.09
C ASP A 510 19.93 -14.48 5.02
N TYR A 511 20.04 -15.24 6.10
CA TYR A 511 20.92 -16.39 6.24
C TYR A 511 20.17 -17.59 6.82
N GLY A 512 20.58 -18.78 6.43
CA GLY A 512 20.11 -20.04 6.97
C GLY A 512 21.24 -20.99 7.32
N VAL A 513 20.93 -22.09 8.01
CA VAL A 513 21.94 -23.08 8.39
C VAL A 513 22.22 -24.00 7.18
N GLN A 514 23.49 -24.24 6.86
CA GLN A 514 23.89 -25.03 5.69
C GLN A 514 23.29 -26.46 5.70
N GLN A 515 23.25 -27.09 6.87
CA GLN A 515 22.56 -28.36 7.11
C GLN A 515 21.89 -28.29 8.50
N ALA A 516 20.56 -28.33 8.52
CA ALA A 516 19.83 -28.53 9.76
C ALA A 516 19.97 -30.00 10.20
N HIS A 517 20.22 -30.25 11.48
CA HIS A 517 20.38 -31.60 12.01
C HIS A 517 19.01 -32.24 12.30
N GLU A 518 18.84 -33.50 11.89
CA GLU A 518 17.73 -34.33 12.38
C GLU A 518 18.01 -34.80 13.82
N GLY A 519 17.07 -34.55 14.73
CA GLY A 519 17.22 -34.80 16.17
C GLY A 519 17.75 -33.58 16.93
N LYS A 520 17.88 -33.70 18.26
CA LYS A 520 18.46 -32.64 19.11
C LYS A 520 19.98 -32.81 19.13
N ILE A 521 20.74 -31.78 18.76
CA ILE A 521 22.20 -31.83 18.87
C ILE A 521 22.59 -31.91 20.35
N SER A 522 23.45 -32.87 20.72
CA SER A 522 23.84 -33.08 22.12
C SER A 522 24.49 -31.84 22.73
N SER A 523 24.22 -31.63 24.02
CA SER A 523 24.78 -30.54 24.83
C SER A 523 26.14 -30.90 25.44
N ASP A 524 26.69 -32.08 25.12
CA ASP A 524 27.95 -32.58 25.70
C ASP A 524 29.21 -31.88 25.16
N LEU A 525 29.07 -31.07 24.11
CA LEU A 525 30.18 -30.33 23.53
C LEU A 525 30.32 -28.95 24.19
N ASP A 526 31.53 -28.63 24.64
CA ASP A 526 31.85 -27.32 25.24
C ASP A 526 31.64 -26.14 24.27
N THR A 527 31.73 -26.40 22.96
CA THR A 527 31.50 -25.40 21.90
C THR A 527 30.77 -26.00 20.71
N GLN A 528 29.92 -25.18 20.07
CA GLN A 528 29.16 -25.56 18.88
C GLN A 528 29.31 -24.49 17.79
N THR A 529 29.60 -24.90 16.56
CA THR A 529 29.76 -24.01 15.40
C THR A 529 28.63 -24.23 14.40
N LEU A 530 28.01 -23.13 13.93
CA LEU A 530 26.98 -23.15 12.90
C LEU A 530 27.47 -22.42 11.65
N THR A 531 27.47 -23.10 10.51
CA THR A 531 27.78 -22.49 9.21
C THR A 531 26.53 -21.91 8.59
N LEU A 532 26.52 -20.60 8.37
CA LEU A 532 25.40 -19.88 7.77
C LEU A 532 25.62 -19.65 6.27
N VAL A 533 24.59 -19.90 5.48
CA VAL A 533 24.55 -19.67 4.03
C VAL A 533 23.52 -18.60 3.69
N LYS A 534 23.82 -17.77 2.69
CA LYS A 534 22.93 -16.70 2.26
C LYS A 534 21.67 -17.28 1.61
N LEU A 535 20.50 -16.83 2.05
CA LEU A 535 19.21 -17.24 1.50
C LEU A 535 18.77 -16.34 0.33
N PRO A 536 17.90 -16.83 -0.57
CA PRO A 536 17.34 -16.01 -1.65
C PRO A 536 16.59 -14.78 -1.12
N LYS A 537 16.80 -13.63 -1.76
CA LYS A 537 16.06 -12.40 -1.43
C LYS A 537 14.63 -12.46 -1.99
N ILE A 538 13.68 -12.93 -1.18
CA ILE A 538 12.30 -13.20 -1.62
C ILE A 538 11.61 -12.01 -2.30
N ILE A 539 11.86 -10.78 -1.83
CA ILE A 539 11.27 -9.57 -2.41
C ILE A 539 11.59 -9.40 -3.92
N SER A 540 12.76 -9.85 -4.39
CA SER A 540 13.12 -9.75 -5.81
C SER A 540 12.32 -10.72 -6.68
N LEU A 541 11.73 -11.76 -6.09
CA LEU A 541 10.95 -12.78 -6.81
C LEU A 541 9.50 -12.37 -7.05
N VAL A 542 8.92 -11.49 -6.22
CA VAL A 542 7.49 -11.15 -6.28
C VAL A 542 7.08 -10.58 -7.64
N LYS A 543 7.88 -9.67 -8.21
CA LYS A 543 7.62 -9.09 -9.53
C LYS A 543 7.86 -10.06 -10.69
N HIS A 544 8.64 -11.12 -10.47
CA HIS A 544 8.75 -12.21 -11.44
C HIS A 544 7.49 -13.07 -11.46
N TRP A 545 6.88 -13.32 -10.29
CA TRP A 545 5.63 -14.09 -10.20
C TRP A 545 4.41 -13.29 -10.68
N ASN A 546 4.35 -11.99 -10.33
CA ASN A 546 3.30 -11.10 -10.78
C ASN A 546 3.88 -9.72 -11.15
N PRO A 547 4.19 -9.47 -12.43
CA PRO A 547 4.76 -8.20 -12.88
C PRO A 547 3.87 -6.97 -12.65
N LYS A 548 2.56 -7.16 -12.50
CA LYS A 548 1.57 -6.06 -12.40
C LYS A 548 1.22 -5.68 -10.98
N VAL A 549 1.58 -6.50 -9.98
CA VAL A 549 1.19 -6.25 -8.58
C VAL A 549 1.79 -4.96 -8.05
N PHE A 550 1.04 -4.21 -7.24
CA PHE A 550 1.57 -3.08 -6.50
C PHE A 550 2.39 -3.58 -5.30
N LEU A 551 3.72 -3.47 -5.37
CA LEU A 551 4.63 -4.04 -4.37
C LEU A 551 5.07 -2.97 -3.36
N VAL A 552 4.87 -3.24 -2.06
CA VAL A 552 5.39 -2.44 -0.95
C VAL A 552 6.48 -3.21 -0.21
N GLY A 553 7.70 -2.67 -0.21
CA GLY A 553 8.84 -3.21 0.53
C GLY A 553 9.05 -2.51 1.88
N PHE A 554 9.78 -3.16 2.80
CA PHE A 554 10.18 -2.57 4.07
C PHE A 554 11.71 -2.54 4.20
N LYS A 555 12.23 -1.46 4.80
CA LYS A 555 13.66 -1.28 5.08
C LYS A 555 13.87 -0.77 6.51
N LEU A 556 14.72 -1.44 7.25
CA LEU A 556 15.13 -1.06 8.59
C LEU A 556 16.65 -0.85 8.61
N LEU A 557 17.11 0.25 9.23
CA LEU A 557 18.53 0.48 9.55
C LEU A 557 18.69 0.80 11.04
N ALA A 558 19.85 0.51 11.61
CA ALA A 558 20.15 0.86 13.01
C ALA A 558 21.07 2.08 13.04
N GLY A 559 20.68 3.12 13.80
CA GLY A 559 21.49 4.33 14.00
C GLY A 559 21.80 5.14 12.75
N ALA A 560 21.07 4.93 11.66
CA ALA A 560 21.26 5.66 10.40
C ALA A 560 20.65 7.06 10.49
N THR A 561 21.30 8.03 9.85
CA THR A 561 20.72 9.36 9.62
C THR A 561 19.53 9.27 8.68
N THR A 562 18.58 10.22 8.76
CA THR A 562 17.35 10.26 7.94
C THR A 562 17.65 10.06 6.46
N GLU A 563 18.73 10.67 6.02
CA GLU A 563 19.19 10.65 4.65
C GLU A 563 19.76 9.32 4.18
N THR A 564 20.67 8.75 4.97
CA THR A 564 21.20 7.41 4.70
C THR A 564 20.06 6.39 4.65
N LEU A 565 19.05 6.57 5.52
CA LEU A 565 17.84 5.75 5.52
C LEU A 565 17.03 5.91 4.22
N ILE A 566 16.76 7.15 3.81
CA ILE A 566 16.01 7.45 2.57
C ILE A 566 16.74 6.88 1.36
N ASP A 567 18.04 7.15 1.22
CA ASP A 567 18.84 6.71 0.07
C ASP A 567 18.93 5.17 0.00
N THR A 568 19.22 4.51 1.11
CA THR A 568 19.29 3.04 1.16
C THR A 568 17.94 2.40 0.83
N ALA A 569 16.84 2.93 1.38
CA ALA A 569 15.51 2.41 1.13
C ALA A 569 15.04 2.69 -0.30
N TYR A 570 15.36 3.86 -0.86
CA TYR A 570 15.15 4.20 -2.26
C TYR A 570 15.85 3.20 -3.18
N LYS A 571 17.17 3.01 -3.02
CA LYS A 571 17.98 2.04 -3.79
C LYS A 571 17.42 0.62 -3.69
N SER A 572 16.98 0.22 -2.50
CA SER A 572 16.32 -1.08 -2.28
C SER A 572 14.98 -1.17 -3.01
N GLY A 573 14.19 -0.10 -3.04
CA GLY A 573 12.92 -0.03 -3.75
C GLY A 573 13.08 -0.21 -5.25
N ILE A 574 13.98 0.56 -5.87
CA ILE A 574 14.21 0.47 -7.33
C ILE A 574 14.74 -0.91 -7.72
N ARG A 575 15.71 -1.46 -6.98
CA ARG A 575 16.28 -2.80 -7.23
C ARG A 575 15.22 -3.91 -7.27
N ASN A 576 14.17 -3.79 -6.46
CA ASN A 576 13.09 -4.78 -6.39
C ASN A 576 11.83 -4.34 -7.14
N HIS A 577 11.88 -3.24 -7.89
CA HIS A 577 10.75 -2.62 -8.57
C HIS A 577 9.54 -2.36 -7.65
N CYS A 578 9.80 -1.99 -6.40
CA CYS A 578 8.75 -1.62 -5.45
C CYS A 578 8.01 -0.37 -5.93
N ASN A 579 6.70 -0.35 -5.71
CA ASN A 579 5.86 0.82 -5.93
C ASN A 579 5.89 1.78 -4.73
N LEU A 580 6.20 1.28 -3.53
CA LEU A 580 6.52 2.05 -2.33
C LEU A 580 7.53 1.29 -1.46
N THR A 581 8.37 2.00 -0.70
CA THR A 581 9.26 1.41 0.31
C THR A 581 9.07 2.09 1.65
N VAL A 582 8.71 1.35 2.68
CA VAL A 582 8.57 1.86 4.05
C VAL A 582 9.90 1.73 4.76
N ALA A 583 10.48 2.84 5.19
CA ALA A 583 11.78 2.95 5.81
C ALA A 583 11.68 3.37 7.29
N ASN A 584 12.48 2.73 8.14
CA ASN A 584 12.52 3.00 9.57
C ASN A 584 13.96 2.90 10.12
N THR A 585 14.31 3.68 11.15
CA THR A 585 15.63 3.64 11.83
C THR A 585 15.49 3.33 13.32
N THR A 586 16.26 2.41 13.90
CA THR A 586 16.28 2.15 15.36
C THR A 586 17.43 2.91 16.02
N THR A 587 17.14 3.81 16.97
CA THR A 587 18.15 4.46 17.83
C THR A 587 18.10 3.93 19.27
N LYS A 588 19.16 4.12 20.06
CA LYS A 588 19.27 3.61 21.44
C LYS A 588 18.23 4.24 22.41
N ASP A 589 17.70 5.42 22.08
CA ASP A 589 16.72 6.16 22.91
C ASP A 589 15.25 5.81 22.57
N ASP A 590 14.99 4.96 21.56
CA ASP A 590 13.64 4.73 21.02
C ASP A 590 12.76 3.76 21.85
N MET A 591 13.31 3.06 22.84
CA MET A 591 12.54 2.08 23.64
C MET A 591 11.49 2.72 24.56
N SER A 592 11.60 4.03 24.85
CA SER A 592 10.69 4.77 25.72
C SER A 592 9.56 5.52 24.97
N ASN A 593 9.62 5.63 23.63
CA ASN A 593 8.74 6.52 22.83
C ASN A 593 8.21 5.88 21.52
N PHE A 594 7.84 4.59 21.55
CA PHE A 594 7.41 3.81 20.36
C PHE A 594 6.35 4.49 19.46
N GLY A 595 5.46 5.33 20.03
CA GLY A 595 4.41 6.02 19.28
C GLY A 595 4.82 7.28 18.52
N LYS A 596 5.98 7.89 18.84
CA LYS A 596 6.46 9.15 18.23
C LYS A 596 7.55 8.95 17.17
N ARG A 597 7.95 7.70 16.94
CA ARG A 597 9.02 7.36 16.01
C ARG A 597 8.60 7.64 14.57
N ILE A 598 9.41 8.43 13.87
CA ILE A 598 9.18 8.83 12.49
C ILE A 598 9.47 7.64 11.57
N ILE A 599 8.49 7.25 10.77
CA ILE A 599 8.58 6.32 9.65
C ILE A 599 8.48 7.12 8.36
N THR A 600 9.25 6.70 7.35
CA THR A 600 9.30 7.36 6.06
C THR A 600 8.82 6.39 4.97
N ILE A 601 7.76 6.72 4.24
CA ILE A 601 7.37 6.00 3.03
C ILE A 601 8.05 6.67 1.84
N ILE A 602 8.73 5.90 1.00
CA ILE A 602 9.54 6.38 -0.12
C ILE A 602 8.95 5.88 -1.41
N THR A 603 8.81 6.79 -2.37
CA THR A 603 8.27 6.51 -3.70
C THR A 603 9.39 6.16 -4.69
N PRO A 604 9.08 5.54 -5.84
CA PRO A 604 10.06 5.29 -6.92
C PRO A 604 10.64 6.58 -7.52
N GLU A 605 9.97 7.70 -7.30
CA GLU A 605 10.37 9.04 -7.71
C GLU A 605 11.27 9.73 -6.67
N LYS A 606 11.65 9.02 -5.59
CA LYS A 606 12.43 9.55 -4.44
C LYS A 606 11.68 10.63 -3.65
N SER A 607 10.35 10.66 -3.74
CA SER A 607 9.48 11.43 -2.84
C SER A 607 9.34 10.69 -1.51
N VAL A 608 9.19 11.45 -0.44
CA VAL A 608 9.17 11.01 0.95
C VAL A 608 7.85 11.41 1.58
N ILE A 609 7.24 10.50 2.32
CA ILE A 609 6.08 10.80 3.17
C ILE A 609 6.49 10.45 4.60
N SER A 610 6.61 11.47 5.45
CA SER A 610 6.91 11.29 6.86
C SER A 610 5.62 11.02 7.65
N THR A 611 5.59 9.94 8.41
CA THR A 611 4.48 9.54 9.28
C THR A 611 5.01 9.01 10.61
N SER A 612 4.14 8.74 11.58
CA SER A 612 4.52 8.01 12.79
C SER A 612 4.29 6.50 12.62
N VAL A 613 4.87 5.67 13.51
CA VAL A 613 4.53 4.24 13.61
C VAL A 613 3.03 4.03 13.82
N ARG A 614 2.38 4.92 14.58
CA ARG A 614 0.95 4.86 14.90
C ARG A 614 0.09 5.12 13.67
N ASP A 615 0.48 6.11 12.87
CA ASP A 615 -0.31 6.60 11.73
C ASP A 615 0.05 5.91 10.42
N LEU A 616 1.15 5.14 10.40
CA LEU A 616 1.62 4.36 9.24
C LEU A 616 0.50 3.53 8.59
N PRO A 617 -0.34 2.76 9.30
CA PRO A 617 -1.41 1.99 8.66
C PRO A 617 -2.33 2.88 7.81
N ASN A 618 -2.78 4.01 8.36
CA ASN A 618 -3.67 4.95 7.69
C ASN A 618 -2.98 5.64 6.51
N ALA A 619 -1.75 6.12 6.72
CA ALA A 619 -0.97 6.77 5.67
C ALA A 619 -0.69 5.81 4.52
N LEU A 620 -0.09 4.65 4.80
CA LEU A 620 0.27 3.65 3.79
C LEU A 620 -0.96 3.18 3.00
N THR A 621 -2.07 2.87 3.67
CA THR A 621 -3.29 2.42 3.01
C THR A 621 -3.86 3.50 2.08
N THR A 622 -3.84 4.76 2.51
CA THR A 622 -4.30 5.90 1.70
C THR A 622 -3.45 6.09 0.44
N HIS A 623 -2.12 6.06 0.56
CA HIS A 623 -1.24 6.18 -0.60
C HIS A 623 -1.34 4.98 -1.56
N VAL A 624 -1.53 3.77 -1.03
CA VAL A 624 -1.77 2.58 -1.86
C VAL A 624 -3.09 2.71 -2.63
N GLU A 625 -4.20 2.98 -1.95
CA GLU A 625 -5.53 3.13 -2.58
C GLU A 625 -5.48 4.15 -3.72
N LYS A 626 -4.90 5.32 -3.44
CA LYS A 626 -4.79 6.39 -4.43
C LYS A 626 -3.87 5.99 -5.57
N ARG A 627 -2.64 5.52 -5.33
CA ARG A 627 -1.72 5.15 -6.43
C ARG A 627 -2.22 3.97 -7.27
N VAL A 628 -2.99 3.04 -6.71
CA VAL A 628 -3.62 1.95 -7.48
C VAL A 628 -4.78 2.44 -8.33
N SER A 629 -5.54 3.44 -7.85
CA SER A 629 -6.67 4.01 -8.59
C SER A 629 -6.25 4.84 -9.82
N HIS A 630 -5.09 5.49 -9.77
CA HIS A 630 -4.56 6.30 -10.85
C HIS A 630 -3.92 5.44 -11.95
N LYS A 631 -4.33 5.66 -13.21
CA LYS A 631 -3.86 4.88 -14.35
C LYS A 631 -2.96 5.73 -15.25
N HIS A 632 -1.74 5.25 -15.46
CA HIS A 632 -0.85 5.77 -16.50
C HIS A 632 -1.43 5.53 -17.89
N TYR A 633 -1.01 6.35 -18.85
CA TYR A 633 -1.37 6.17 -20.25
C TYR A 633 -0.78 4.87 -20.81
N LYS A 634 -1.58 4.12 -21.58
CA LYS A 634 -1.14 2.89 -22.23
C LYS A 634 -0.31 3.23 -23.48
N THR A 635 0.95 2.80 -23.49
CA THR A 635 1.80 2.89 -24.68
C THR A 635 1.39 1.83 -25.72
N ILE A 636 1.00 2.28 -26.90
CA ILE A 636 0.79 1.46 -28.09
C ILE A 636 2.03 1.63 -28.96
N VAL A 637 2.89 0.61 -28.97
CA VAL A 637 4.07 0.58 -29.86
C VAL A 637 3.60 0.14 -31.24
N ILE A 638 3.77 0.99 -32.24
CA ILE A 638 3.38 0.68 -33.62
C ILE A 638 4.49 -0.19 -34.26
N PRO A 639 4.19 -1.44 -34.68
CA PRO A 639 5.20 -2.36 -35.23
C PRO A 639 5.87 -1.80 -36.50
N SER A 640 7.18 -2.04 -36.60
CA SER A 640 8.09 -1.51 -37.62
C SER A 640 7.98 -2.19 -39.01
N ASP A 641 6.83 -2.77 -39.34
CA ASP A 641 6.68 -3.59 -40.55
C ASP A 641 6.30 -2.76 -41.81
N HIS A 642 6.24 -1.43 -41.67
CA HIS A 642 5.93 -0.53 -42.78
C HIS A 642 7.17 -0.16 -43.58
N LYS A 643 7.11 -0.31 -44.91
CA LYS A 643 8.09 0.14 -45.92
C LYS A 643 8.49 1.63 -45.80
N ASP A 644 7.84 2.40 -44.95
CA ASP A 644 8.11 3.82 -44.65
C ASP A 644 9.19 4.04 -43.59
N TYR A 645 9.62 3.00 -42.87
CA TYR A 645 10.50 3.13 -41.70
C TYR A 645 11.95 3.53 -42.04
N ILE A 646 12.42 3.17 -43.24
CA ILE A 646 13.76 3.54 -43.75
C ILE A 646 13.85 5.06 -44.07
N ASN A 647 12.73 5.79 -44.08
CA ASN A 647 12.72 7.25 -44.23
C ASN A 647 12.78 8.02 -42.91
N TYR A 648 12.47 7.41 -41.76
CA TYR A 648 12.36 8.14 -40.49
C TYR A 648 13.71 8.74 -40.01
N GLU A 649 14.81 7.97 -40.06
CA GLU A 649 16.16 8.48 -39.72
C GLU A 649 16.68 9.48 -40.76
N LYS A 650 16.28 9.33 -42.03
CA LYS A 650 16.67 10.20 -43.14
C LYS A 650 15.96 11.56 -43.12
N VAL A 651 14.70 11.58 -42.69
CA VAL A 651 13.85 12.78 -42.71
C VAL A 651 13.89 13.54 -41.38
N MET A 652 14.10 12.85 -40.26
CA MET A 652 14.22 13.46 -38.91
C MET A 652 15.68 13.72 -38.48
N GLY A 653 16.67 13.47 -39.35
CA GLY A 653 18.09 13.44 -38.97
C GLY A 653 18.58 14.70 -38.24
N GLU A 654 18.26 15.90 -38.76
CA GLU A 654 18.62 17.17 -38.11
C GLU A 654 17.92 17.38 -36.76
N SER A 655 16.64 16.99 -36.67
CA SER A 655 15.88 17.08 -35.41
C SER A 655 16.40 16.10 -34.36
N ILE A 656 16.81 14.89 -34.75
CA ILE A 656 17.44 13.91 -33.88
C ILE A 656 18.81 14.42 -33.39
N GLN A 657 19.63 15.01 -34.27
CA GLN A 657 20.90 15.64 -33.87
C GLN A 657 20.69 16.80 -32.89
N THR A 658 19.70 17.64 -33.14
CA THR A 658 19.33 18.74 -32.23
C THR A 658 18.89 18.19 -30.87
N MET A 659 18.09 17.12 -30.87
CA MET A 659 17.66 16.42 -29.67
C MET A 659 18.85 15.86 -28.88
N PHE A 660 19.83 15.24 -29.55
CA PHE A 660 21.06 14.78 -28.90
C PHE A 660 21.82 15.92 -28.21
N SER A 661 21.99 17.03 -28.93
CA SER A 661 22.67 18.21 -28.38
C SER A 661 21.95 18.75 -27.14
N ASN A 662 20.61 18.82 -27.18
CA ASN A 662 19.81 19.26 -26.05
C ASN A 662 19.90 18.30 -24.85
N ILE A 663 19.85 16.97 -25.07
CA ILE A 663 19.99 15.96 -24.01
C ILE A 663 21.37 16.07 -23.36
N GLN A 664 22.43 16.08 -24.17
CA GLN A 664 23.81 16.15 -23.69
C GLN A 664 24.05 17.44 -22.90
N LYS A 665 23.54 18.58 -23.39
CA LYS A 665 23.64 19.86 -22.71
C LYS A 665 22.90 19.87 -21.37
N GLY A 666 21.68 19.34 -21.32
CA GLY A 666 20.95 19.18 -20.05
C GLY A 666 21.68 18.26 -19.06
N TYR A 667 22.32 17.20 -19.55
CA TYR A 667 23.13 16.30 -18.70
C TYR A 667 24.39 16.98 -18.15
N THR A 668 25.16 17.68 -18.99
CA THR A 668 26.35 18.43 -18.57
C THR A 668 26.03 19.47 -17.51
N LEU A 669 24.82 20.06 -17.57
CA LEU A 669 24.32 21.04 -16.60
C LEU A 669 23.70 20.41 -15.35
N GLY A 670 23.72 19.09 -15.21
CA GLY A 670 23.20 18.39 -14.02
C GLY A 670 21.68 18.43 -13.88
N LEU A 671 20.94 18.60 -14.98
CA LEU A 671 19.48 18.76 -14.94
C LEU A 671 18.72 17.44 -14.77
N PHE A 672 19.43 16.31 -14.87
CA PHE A 672 18.89 14.96 -14.83
C PHE A 672 19.58 14.14 -13.75
N ASP A 673 18.82 13.71 -12.74
CA ASP A 673 19.32 12.81 -11.69
C ASP A 673 19.51 11.39 -12.21
N SER A 674 20.53 10.68 -11.73
CA SER A 674 20.68 9.25 -12.01
C SER A 674 19.73 8.39 -11.16
N TYR A 675 19.22 7.31 -11.73
CA TYR A 675 18.40 6.31 -11.02
C TYR A 675 19.20 5.54 -9.95
N PHE A 676 20.51 5.37 -10.17
CA PHE A 676 21.41 4.61 -9.31
C PHE A 676 22.80 5.27 -9.29
N LYS A 677 23.42 5.34 -8.10
CA LYS A 677 24.84 5.66 -7.87
C LYS A 677 25.55 4.51 -7.14
N ASP A 678 25.28 3.27 -7.54
CA ASP A 678 25.86 2.07 -6.89
C ASP A 678 26.69 1.31 -7.94
N GLU A 679 28.02 1.34 -7.77
CA GLU A 679 29.02 0.76 -8.68
C GLU A 679 28.89 -0.76 -8.87
N THR A 680 28.05 -1.42 -8.08
CA THR A 680 27.84 -2.88 -8.11
C THR A 680 26.78 -3.34 -9.12
N ILE A 681 26.06 -2.42 -9.76
CA ILE A 681 25.02 -2.73 -10.75
C ILE A 681 25.41 -2.06 -12.07
N SER A 682 26.10 -2.79 -12.95
CA SER A 682 26.66 -2.30 -14.22
C SER A 682 25.62 -1.92 -15.29
N ASP A 683 24.34 -2.26 -15.10
CA ASP A 683 23.42 -2.41 -16.23
C ASP A 683 22.31 -1.33 -16.35
N MET A 684 22.27 -0.29 -15.49
CA MET A 684 21.25 0.76 -15.62
C MET A 684 21.76 2.19 -15.31
N ASN A 685 22.36 2.85 -16.31
CA ASN A 685 22.67 4.29 -16.31
C ASN A 685 21.45 5.16 -16.63
N SER A 686 20.26 4.81 -16.14
CA SER A 686 19.04 5.56 -16.46
C SER A 686 18.99 6.89 -15.69
N HIS A 687 18.53 7.97 -16.33
CA HIS A 687 18.36 9.28 -15.68
C HIS A 687 16.91 9.76 -15.68
N PHE A 688 16.46 10.44 -14.63
CA PHE A 688 15.13 11.07 -14.51
C PHE A 688 15.00 12.34 -15.36
N GLY A 689 13.76 12.79 -15.59
CA GLY A 689 13.44 13.93 -16.45
C GLY A 689 13.35 13.56 -17.92
N PHE A 690 12.94 14.51 -18.76
CA PHE A 690 12.89 14.31 -20.20
C PHE A 690 13.18 15.60 -20.96
N VAL A 691 13.64 15.44 -22.20
CA VAL A 691 13.57 16.49 -23.21
C VAL A 691 12.50 16.05 -24.21
N ALA A 692 11.64 16.96 -24.65
CA ALA A 692 10.70 16.75 -25.73
C ALA A 692 10.77 17.91 -26.73
N MET A 693 10.67 17.60 -28.03
CA MET A 693 10.76 18.59 -29.10
C MET A 693 9.70 18.30 -30.16
N ARG A 694 9.01 19.33 -30.65
CA ARG A 694 8.01 19.19 -31.72
C ARG A 694 8.63 18.53 -32.95
N ALA A 695 7.88 17.63 -33.59
CA ALA A 695 8.32 17.02 -34.83
C ALA A 695 8.33 18.05 -35.98
N PRO A 696 9.28 17.98 -36.93
CA PRO A 696 9.28 18.84 -38.10
C PRO A 696 8.14 18.50 -39.07
N GLU A 697 7.64 19.50 -39.78
CA GLU A 697 6.67 19.31 -40.87
C GLU A 697 7.22 18.35 -41.96
N PRO A 698 6.38 17.47 -42.56
CA PRO A 698 4.93 17.36 -42.42
C PRO A 698 4.45 16.43 -41.28
N TYR A 699 5.33 16.05 -40.35
CA TYR A 699 5.00 15.06 -39.32
C TYR A 699 4.29 15.73 -38.13
N SER A 700 3.10 15.23 -37.81
CA SER A 700 2.35 15.64 -36.61
C SER A 700 2.85 14.89 -35.37
N GLY A 701 3.22 15.61 -34.31
CA GLY A 701 3.59 15.01 -33.03
C GLY A 701 4.88 15.58 -32.45
N PHE A 702 5.62 14.76 -31.70
CA PHE A 702 6.85 15.20 -31.04
C PHE A 702 7.83 14.04 -30.76
N LEU A 703 9.12 14.41 -30.71
CA LEU A 703 10.21 13.58 -30.23
C LEU A 703 10.33 13.73 -28.71
N ILE A 704 10.61 12.64 -28.00
CA ILE A 704 10.82 12.67 -26.54
C ILE A 704 11.84 11.61 -26.14
N THR A 705 12.61 11.89 -25.08
CA THR A 705 13.51 10.88 -24.51
C THR A 705 12.74 9.63 -24.06
N SER A 706 13.28 8.46 -24.37
CA SER A 706 12.75 7.16 -23.97
C SER A 706 12.81 6.95 -22.45
N ARG A 707 11.95 6.06 -21.95
CA ARG A 707 11.97 5.68 -20.53
C ARG A 707 13.28 4.96 -20.19
N GLY A 708 13.96 5.45 -19.15
CA GLY A 708 15.21 4.86 -18.69
C GLY A 708 16.44 5.23 -19.54
N SER A 709 16.34 6.28 -20.36
CA SER A 709 17.44 6.73 -21.22
C SER A 709 18.70 7.05 -20.43
N ASP A 710 19.86 6.63 -20.94
CA ASP A 710 21.16 7.10 -20.46
C ASP A 710 21.47 8.47 -21.07
N LYS A 711 21.34 9.52 -20.26
CA LYS A 711 21.57 10.90 -20.71
C LYS A 711 23.04 11.29 -20.67
N SER A 712 23.91 10.47 -20.07
CA SER A 712 25.36 10.67 -20.07
C SER A 712 25.99 10.30 -21.41
N GLN A 713 25.43 9.29 -22.07
CA GLN A 713 25.83 8.81 -23.40
C GLN A 713 24.59 8.57 -24.26
N PRO A 714 23.89 9.63 -24.70
CA PRO A 714 22.62 9.48 -25.40
C PRO A 714 22.82 8.82 -26.77
N SER A 715 22.00 7.82 -27.06
CA SER A 715 21.99 7.06 -28.31
C SER A 715 20.64 7.18 -29.02
N ILE A 716 20.53 6.72 -30.28
CA ILE A 716 19.27 6.83 -31.03
C ILE A 716 18.13 6.02 -30.39
N LYS A 717 18.49 5.03 -29.55
CA LYS A 717 17.53 4.22 -28.79
C LYS A 717 16.84 5.03 -27.71
N ASP A 718 17.50 6.09 -27.24
CA ASP A 718 17.03 6.97 -26.16
C ASP A 718 16.04 8.03 -26.65
N ILE A 719 15.65 8.01 -27.92
CA ILE A 719 14.67 8.93 -28.51
C ILE A 719 13.49 8.13 -29.07
N THR A 720 12.28 8.54 -28.74
CA THR A 720 11.02 7.97 -29.24
C THR A 720 10.19 9.05 -29.94
N TYR A 721 9.48 8.68 -30.99
CA TYR A 721 8.51 9.56 -31.65
C TYR A 721 7.09 9.21 -31.25
N ILE A 722 6.36 10.23 -30.82
CA ILE A 722 4.95 10.14 -30.48
C ILE A 722 4.15 10.81 -31.59
N SER A 723 3.44 9.99 -32.37
CA SER A 723 2.59 10.46 -33.47
C SER A 723 1.23 10.94 -33.01
N LYS A 724 0.73 10.42 -31.87
CA LYS A 724 -0.56 10.79 -31.29
C LYS A 724 -0.57 10.57 -29.78
N VAL A 725 -1.16 11.51 -29.05
CA VAL A 725 -1.62 11.34 -27.67
C VAL A 725 -3.14 11.34 -27.68
N ASP A 726 -3.76 10.27 -27.18
CA ASP A 726 -5.21 10.17 -27.07
C ASP A 726 -5.60 10.33 -25.60
N PHE A 727 -6.00 11.55 -25.22
CA PHE A 727 -6.35 11.86 -23.83
C PHE A 727 -7.61 11.15 -23.37
N GLN A 728 -8.57 10.93 -24.27
CA GLN A 728 -9.82 10.25 -23.95
C GLN A 728 -9.61 8.75 -23.74
N ALA A 729 -8.89 8.09 -24.66
CA ALA A 729 -8.55 6.68 -24.55
C ALA A 729 -7.39 6.41 -23.56
N ARG A 730 -6.70 7.46 -23.09
CA ARG A 730 -5.47 7.42 -22.30
C ARG A 730 -4.39 6.55 -22.95
N THR A 731 -4.11 6.80 -24.23
CA THR A 731 -3.11 6.04 -25.00
C THR A 731 -2.06 6.92 -25.67
N LEU A 732 -0.84 6.38 -25.79
CA LEU A 732 0.29 7.03 -26.47
C LEU A 732 0.71 6.17 -27.67
N HIS A 733 0.67 6.72 -28.87
CA HIS A 733 1.08 6.04 -30.09
C HIS A 733 2.57 6.30 -30.34
N VAL A 734 3.40 5.29 -30.08
CA VAL A 734 4.85 5.41 -30.08
C VAL A 734 5.47 4.63 -31.22
N HIS A 735 6.33 5.31 -31.97
CA HIS A 735 7.23 4.71 -32.96
C HIS A 735 8.63 4.62 -32.34
N SER A 736 9.17 3.40 -32.20
CA SER A 736 10.49 3.14 -31.62
C SER A 736 11.20 2.00 -32.32
N THR A 737 12.48 2.19 -32.63
CA THR A 737 13.35 1.23 -33.35
C THR A 737 13.65 -0.03 -32.53
N HIS A 738 13.52 0.04 -31.20
CA HIS A 738 13.89 -1.03 -30.27
C HIS A 738 12.78 -1.39 -29.28
N ARG A 739 11.51 -1.11 -29.63
CA ARG A 739 10.33 -1.32 -28.75
C ARG A 739 10.44 -0.59 -27.39
N GLN A 740 11.25 0.46 -27.31
CA GLN A 740 11.32 1.28 -26.10
C GLN A 740 10.03 2.07 -25.92
N LYS A 741 9.64 2.24 -24.65
CA LYS A 741 8.49 3.07 -24.27
C LYS A 741 8.94 4.52 -24.10
N ALA A 742 8.06 5.45 -24.43
CA ALA A 742 8.30 6.86 -24.15
C ALA A 742 8.39 7.14 -22.63
N SER A 743 8.94 8.31 -22.28
CA SER A 743 8.88 8.89 -20.94
C SER A 743 7.49 8.74 -20.30
N LEU A 744 7.44 8.52 -18.98
CA LEU A 744 6.18 8.43 -18.23
C LEU A 744 5.33 9.70 -18.40
N ASN A 745 5.98 10.86 -18.48
CA ASN A 745 5.34 12.17 -18.62
C ASN A 745 5.06 12.58 -20.08
N ALA A 746 5.09 11.64 -21.01
CA ALA A 746 4.81 11.92 -22.42
C ALA A 746 3.43 12.52 -22.66
N ASN A 747 2.43 12.16 -21.85
CA ASN A 747 1.10 12.76 -21.87
C ASN A 747 1.13 14.25 -21.50
N VAL A 748 1.94 14.65 -20.52
CA VAL A 748 2.14 16.05 -20.13
C VAL A 748 2.77 16.84 -21.28
N ALA A 749 3.81 16.29 -21.92
CA ALA A 749 4.42 16.91 -23.09
C ALA A 749 3.42 17.06 -24.25
N GLY A 750 2.61 16.04 -24.52
CA GLY A 750 1.56 16.09 -25.54
C GLY A 750 0.54 17.19 -25.27
N TRP A 751 0.08 17.33 -24.03
CA TRP A 751 -0.90 18.35 -23.66
C TRP A 751 -0.33 19.75 -23.86
N LEU A 752 0.93 19.95 -23.47
CA LEU A 752 1.64 21.21 -23.67
C LEU A 752 1.80 21.54 -25.15
N PHE A 753 2.20 20.59 -26.00
CA PHE A 753 2.33 20.84 -27.44
C PHE A 753 1.00 21.12 -28.15
N GLU A 754 -0.11 20.53 -27.69
CA GLU A 754 -1.46 20.78 -28.22
C GLU A 754 -1.99 22.16 -27.81
N ASN A 755 -1.77 22.56 -26.55
CA ASN A 755 -2.33 23.79 -25.99
C ASN A 755 -1.38 25.00 -26.11
N ARG A 756 -0.09 24.79 -26.46
CA ARG A 756 0.92 25.83 -26.68
C ARG A 756 1.56 25.66 -28.06
N PRO A 757 0.92 26.17 -29.13
CA PRO A 757 1.40 25.98 -30.51
C PRO A 757 2.81 26.57 -30.75
N LEU A 758 3.17 27.64 -30.03
CA LEU A 758 4.47 28.31 -30.16
C LEU A 758 5.61 27.56 -29.46
N VAL A 759 5.30 26.67 -28.52
CA VAL A 759 6.30 25.87 -27.82
C VAL A 759 6.85 24.80 -28.76
N ASN A 760 8.16 24.80 -28.92
CA ASN A 760 8.91 23.86 -29.75
C ASN A 760 9.77 22.90 -28.93
N LEU A 761 10.10 23.24 -27.68
CA LEU A 761 10.86 22.39 -26.79
C LEU A 761 10.30 22.43 -25.36
N ILE A 762 10.33 21.27 -24.72
CA ILE A 762 9.93 21.07 -23.32
C ILE A 762 11.10 20.37 -22.63
N LEU A 763 11.53 20.94 -21.51
CA LEU A 763 12.54 20.39 -20.62
C LEU A 763 11.89 20.06 -19.28
N HIS A 764 11.84 18.78 -18.92
CA HIS A 764 11.50 18.35 -17.58
C HIS A 764 12.78 17.96 -16.85
N ALA A 765 13.07 18.68 -15.78
CA ALA A 765 14.31 18.60 -15.06
C ALA A 765 14.08 18.34 -13.56
N HIS A 766 14.98 17.56 -12.95
CA HIS A 766 14.94 17.20 -11.53
C HIS A 766 16.02 17.95 -10.76
N ILE A 767 16.19 19.25 -11.04
CA ILE A 767 17.38 20.06 -10.70
C ILE A 767 17.61 20.25 -9.19
N PHE A 768 16.81 19.64 -8.34
CA PHE A 768 16.91 19.90 -6.92
C PHE A 768 16.45 18.69 -6.10
N PRO A 769 17.37 17.82 -5.64
CA PRO A 769 17.04 16.86 -4.60
C PRO A 769 16.87 17.67 -3.31
N SER A 770 15.64 18.12 -3.03
CA SER A 770 15.33 18.60 -1.70
C SER A 770 15.31 17.38 -0.78
N CYS A 771 16.12 17.41 0.27
CA CYS A 771 15.96 16.52 1.42
C CYS A 771 14.54 16.66 2.05
N ASP A 772 13.80 17.69 1.66
CA ASP A 772 12.36 17.91 1.86
C ASP A 772 11.51 17.56 0.63
N ASN A 773 11.74 16.43 -0.04
CA ASN A 773 10.79 15.86 -1.02
C ASN A 773 9.51 15.34 -0.31
N LYS A 774 8.90 16.12 0.59
CA LYS A 774 7.66 15.75 1.27
C LYS A 774 6.49 15.95 0.31
N THR A 775 5.86 14.85 -0.10
CA THR A 775 4.69 14.90 -0.98
C THR A 775 3.39 14.73 -0.20
N ASP A 776 2.46 15.65 -0.42
CA ASP A 776 1.04 15.50 -0.06
C ASP A 776 0.23 14.88 -1.23
N PHE A 777 0.89 14.60 -2.36
CA PHE A 777 0.29 14.03 -3.56
C PHE A 777 0.42 12.51 -3.60
N ASP A 778 -0.69 11.88 -3.94
CA ASP A 778 -0.90 10.45 -3.75
C ASP A 778 -1.04 9.68 -5.08
N TYR A 779 -0.58 10.28 -6.18
CA TYR A 779 -0.53 9.64 -7.49
C TYR A 779 0.92 9.48 -7.97
N SER A 780 1.11 8.59 -8.93
CA SER A 780 2.38 8.45 -9.65
C SER A 780 2.46 9.49 -10.78
N PRO A 781 3.66 9.89 -11.21
CA PRO A 781 3.77 10.80 -12.33
C PRO A 781 3.39 10.18 -13.67
N GLY A 782 3.05 11.02 -14.64
CA GLY A 782 2.63 10.58 -15.97
C GLY A 782 1.18 10.08 -16.02
N THR A 783 0.36 10.51 -15.07
CA THR A 783 -1.09 10.23 -14.99
C THR A 783 -1.91 11.41 -15.56
N GLN A 784 -3.24 11.26 -15.61
CA GLN A 784 -4.10 12.37 -16.07
C GLN A 784 -4.05 13.54 -15.08
N GLU A 785 -3.90 13.25 -13.80
CA GLU A 785 -3.89 14.22 -12.72
C GLU A 785 -2.67 15.14 -12.81
N ASP A 786 -1.54 14.63 -13.31
CA ASP A 786 -0.37 15.42 -13.67
C ASP A 786 -0.67 16.42 -14.79
N VAL A 787 -1.39 15.99 -15.83
CA VAL A 787 -1.81 16.86 -16.94
C VAL A 787 -2.74 17.96 -16.41
N ASP A 788 -3.72 17.59 -15.58
CA ASP A 788 -4.69 18.53 -15.00
C ASP A 788 -4.01 19.52 -14.03
N ALA A 789 -2.97 19.10 -13.31
CA ALA A 789 -2.17 19.96 -12.45
C ALA A 789 -1.35 20.98 -13.27
N VAL A 790 -0.68 20.52 -14.33
CA VAL A 790 0.04 21.39 -15.26
C VAL A 790 -0.93 22.37 -15.93
N ALA A 791 -2.09 21.89 -16.38
CA ALA A 791 -3.11 22.71 -17.02
C ALA A 791 -3.63 23.83 -16.12
N ARG A 792 -3.81 23.57 -14.82
CA ARG A 792 -4.25 24.59 -13.85
C ARG A 792 -3.19 25.66 -13.58
N LYS A 793 -1.91 25.28 -13.57
CA LYS A 793 -0.80 26.18 -13.21
C LYS A 793 -0.25 26.98 -14.39
N MET A 794 -0.33 26.44 -15.60
CA MET A 794 0.33 27.03 -16.76
C MET A 794 -0.62 27.96 -17.54
N SER A 795 -0.54 29.27 -17.30
CA SER A 795 -1.22 30.32 -18.11
C SER A 795 -0.44 30.63 -19.39
N ASN A 796 -1.07 31.19 -20.44
CA ASN A 796 -0.47 31.35 -21.78
C ASN A 796 0.95 31.97 -21.83
N ASN A 797 1.33 32.78 -20.84
CA ASN A 797 2.65 33.44 -20.78
C ASN A 797 3.65 32.77 -19.85
N GLU A 798 3.23 31.79 -19.03
CA GLU A 798 4.12 31.06 -18.13
C GLU A 798 5.08 30.15 -18.92
N LYS A 799 6.38 30.29 -18.65
CA LYS A 799 7.45 29.46 -19.26
C LYS A 799 7.87 28.30 -18.37
N ILE A 800 7.42 28.25 -17.12
CA ILE A 800 7.85 27.26 -16.14
C ILE A 800 6.64 26.79 -15.35
N VAL A 801 6.63 25.51 -15.00
CA VAL A 801 5.66 24.93 -14.09
C VAL A 801 6.32 23.87 -13.22
N GLU A 802 6.13 23.98 -11.91
CA GLU A 802 6.52 22.93 -10.99
C GLU A 802 5.52 21.76 -11.06
N ILE A 803 6.03 20.59 -11.43
CA ILE A 803 5.32 19.33 -11.20
C ILE A 803 5.48 19.02 -9.72
N PRO A 804 4.38 18.83 -8.97
CA PRO A 804 4.48 18.51 -7.55
C PRO A 804 5.41 17.32 -7.28
N ASP A 805 6.43 17.53 -6.45
CA ASP A 805 7.36 16.50 -5.90
C ASP A 805 8.06 15.59 -6.93
N HIS A 806 8.06 16.00 -8.20
CA HIS A 806 8.58 15.24 -9.34
C HIS A 806 9.48 16.07 -10.27
N GLY A 807 9.64 17.36 -10.03
CA GLY A 807 10.59 18.23 -10.77
C GLY A 807 9.91 19.42 -11.43
N VAL A 808 10.64 20.07 -12.33
CA VAL A 808 10.19 21.32 -12.97
C VAL A 808 10.13 21.12 -14.48
N ILE A 809 9.04 21.57 -15.09
CA ILE A 809 8.93 21.68 -16.54
C ILE A 809 9.22 23.13 -16.93
N SER A 810 10.10 23.31 -17.89
CA SER A 810 10.33 24.55 -18.60
C SER A 810 10.01 24.39 -20.08
N VAL A 811 9.42 25.40 -20.69
CA VAL A 811 9.05 25.42 -22.10
C VAL A 811 9.78 26.51 -22.86
N SER A 812 10.09 26.24 -24.12
CA SER A 812 10.84 27.12 -25.01
C SER A 812 10.15 27.20 -26.38
N ASN A 813 10.15 28.39 -26.97
CA ASN A 813 9.69 28.61 -28.34
C ASN A 813 10.78 28.24 -29.36
N SER A 814 12.04 28.16 -28.91
CA SER A 814 13.17 27.63 -29.67
C SER A 814 13.22 26.10 -29.60
N SER A 815 13.72 25.46 -30.66
CA SER A 815 14.07 24.03 -30.66
C SER A 815 15.36 23.73 -29.87
N ARG A 816 16.06 24.76 -29.39
CA ARG A 816 17.24 24.63 -28.56
C ARG A 816 16.93 24.87 -27.08
N ILE A 817 17.65 24.16 -26.22
CA ILE A 817 17.40 24.07 -24.78
C ILE A 817 17.76 25.34 -23.98
N GLU A 818 18.52 26.29 -24.54
CA GLU A 818 19.03 27.47 -23.80
C GLU A 818 17.90 28.32 -23.20
N GLU A 819 16.88 28.65 -23.99
CA GLU A 819 15.75 29.47 -23.49
C GLU A 819 15.00 28.75 -22.36
N ALA A 820 14.88 27.42 -22.41
CA ALA A 820 14.27 26.65 -21.35
C ALA A 820 15.14 26.62 -20.07
N ILE A 821 16.47 26.62 -20.21
CA ILE A 821 17.41 26.71 -19.09
C ILE A 821 17.37 28.10 -18.45
N ASP A 822 17.38 29.16 -19.27
CA ASP A 822 17.36 30.54 -18.79
C ASP A 822 16.11 30.80 -17.94
N ALA A 823 14.96 30.28 -18.38
CA ALA A 823 13.73 30.34 -17.60
C ALA A 823 13.91 29.70 -16.20
N LEU A 824 14.50 28.50 -16.10
CA LEU A 824 14.71 27.81 -14.82
C LEU A 824 15.56 28.63 -13.82
N GLY A 825 16.45 29.50 -14.32
CA GLY A 825 17.32 30.36 -13.52
C GLY A 825 16.62 31.57 -12.87
N GLU A 826 15.55 32.09 -13.46
CA GLU A 826 14.85 33.31 -12.96
C GLU A 826 13.88 33.02 -11.79
N GLY A 827 13.45 31.77 -11.58
CA GLY A 827 12.34 31.44 -10.68
C GLY A 827 12.63 30.58 -9.43
N HIS A 828 13.58 29.63 -9.45
CA HIS A 828 13.55 28.49 -8.51
C HIS A 828 14.69 28.40 -7.48
N ALA A 829 15.77 29.17 -7.60
CA ALA A 829 16.92 29.10 -6.70
C ALA A 829 16.53 29.31 -5.22
N TYR A 830 15.81 30.39 -4.92
CA TYR A 830 15.44 30.74 -3.54
C TYR A 830 14.55 29.71 -2.84
N PHE A 831 13.75 28.94 -3.60
CA PHE A 831 12.72 28.06 -3.05
C PHE A 831 13.29 26.83 -2.34
N LYS A 832 14.42 26.28 -2.82
CA LYS A 832 15.09 25.13 -2.20
C LYS A 832 16.36 25.48 -1.43
N PHE A 833 16.91 26.67 -1.65
CA PHE A 833 18.02 27.15 -0.83
C PHE A 833 17.61 27.66 0.55
N ALA A 834 16.33 27.91 0.86
CA ALA A 834 15.92 28.37 2.20
C ALA A 834 16.33 27.40 3.34
N HIS A 835 16.17 26.10 3.14
CA HIS A 835 16.59 25.08 4.13
C HIS A 835 18.12 24.92 4.21
N LEU A 836 18.80 24.94 3.05
CA LEU A 836 20.26 24.96 2.97
C LEU A 836 20.84 26.26 3.57
N TYR A 837 20.15 27.39 3.43
CA TYR A 837 20.48 28.68 4.01
C TYR A 837 20.49 28.55 5.53
N ASP A 838 19.42 28.04 6.15
CA ASP A 838 19.43 27.79 7.60
C ASP A 838 20.57 26.85 8.03
N MET A 839 20.89 25.80 7.28
CA MET A 839 21.99 24.88 7.58
C MET A 839 23.39 25.51 7.43
N ILE A 840 23.65 26.22 6.34
CA ILE A 840 24.91 26.93 6.06
C ILE A 840 25.12 28.02 7.12
N TYR A 841 24.05 28.70 7.50
CA TYR A 841 24.08 29.77 8.49
C TYR A 841 23.89 29.28 9.93
N ALA A 842 23.63 27.99 10.18
CA ALA A 842 23.47 27.41 11.52
C ALA A 842 24.69 27.68 12.41
N ARG A 843 25.91 27.71 11.84
CA ARG A 843 27.12 28.06 12.59
C ARG A 843 27.10 29.52 13.09
N PHE A 844 26.49 30.43 12.34
CA PHE A 844 26.35 31.84 12.68
C PHE A 844 25.16 32.09 13.60
N GLN A 845 24.15 31.21 13.56
CA GLN A 845 23.00 31.20 14.48
C GLN A 845 23.37 30.73 15.90
N LYS A 846 24.46 29.95 16.06
CA LYS A 846 25.01 29.61 17.39
C LYS A 846 25.62 30.79 18.14
N SER A 847 25.96 31.89 17.45
CA SER A 847 26.48 33.09 18.08
C SER A 847 25.32 33.89 18.68
N THR A 848 25.38 34.15 19.98
CA THR A 848 24.44 35.03 20.70
C THR A 848 24.81 36.51 20.57
N ASP A 849 25.93 36.84 19.93
CA ASP A 849 26.53 38.18 19.94
C ASP A 849 25.54 39.27 19.48
N LEU A 850 24.76 39.05 18.41
CA LEU A 850 23.77 40.03 17.96
C LEU A 850 22.70 40.27 19.03
N ILE A 851 22.19 39.19 19.63
CA ILE A 851 21.17 39.27 20.66
C ILE A 851 21.72 39.95 21.92
N ASP A 852 22.96 39.63 22.29
CA ASP A 852 23.64 40.23 23.44
C ASP A 852 23.91 41.73 23.20
N ILE A 853 24.14 42.17 21.95
CA ILE A 853 24.18 43.61 21.60
C ILE A 853 22.80 44.24 21.78
N LEU A 854 21.74 43.61 21.26
CA LEU A 854 20.37 44.11 21.41
C LEU A 854 19.97 44.24 22.89
N ASP A 855 20.41 43.30 23.73
CA ASP A 855 20.19 43.31 25.17
C ASP A 855 20.93 44.46 25.88
N ARG A 856 22.10 44.88 25.37
CA ARG A 856 22.85 46.04 25.89
C ARG A 856 22.28 47.38 25.44
N GLU A 857 21.77 47.45 24.22
CA GLU A 857 21.42 48.71 23.56
C GLU A 857 19.96 49.16 23.81
N PHE A 858 19.09 48.26 24.30
CA PHE A 858 17.66 48.53 24.55
C PHE A 858 17.17 47.93 25.87
N GLU A 859 16.74 48.78 26.81
CA GLU A 859 16.15 48.35 28.08
C GLU A 859 14.66 47.98 27.96
N ASN A 860 13.87 48.73 27.18
CA ASN A 860 12.43 48.51 26.98
C ASN A 860 12.12 48.00 25.55
N LYS A 861 12.40 46.73 25.30
CA LYS A 861 12.38 46.12 23.97
C LYS A 861 11.00 46.00 23.34
N GLU A 862 9.93 45.91 24.13
CA GLU A 862 8.57 45.71 23.59
C GLU A 862 8.08 46.89 22.75
N LYS A 863 8.59 48.10 23.02
CA LYS A 863 8.20 49.33 22.30
C LYS A 863 9.09 49.65 21.10
N VAL A 864 10.20 48.94 20.93
CA VAL A 864 11.17 49.21 19.86
C VAL A 864 10.59 48.70 18.54
N LYS A 865 10.41 49.60 17.58
CA LYS A 865 9.99 49.26 16.22
C LYS A 865 11.21 48.85 15.39
N VAL A 866 11.26 47.59 14.97
CA VAL A 866 12.41 46.96 14.31
C VAL A 866 12.14 46.69 12.84
N LEU A 867 13.09 47.01 11.98
CA LEU A 867 13.17 46.49 10.61
C LEU A 867 14.29 45.44 10.54
N ASP A 868 13.92 44.18 10.30
CA ASP A 868 14.89 43.15 9.93
C ASP A 868 15.08 43.20 8.41
N LEU A 869 16.15 43.86 7.96
CA LEU A 869 16.43 44.14 6.56
C LEU A 869 17.35 43.07 5.97
N ALA A 870 16.93 42.50 4.84
CA ALA A 870 17.44 41.24 4.31
C ALA A 870 17.26 40.09 5.32
N CYS A 871 16.04 39.95 5.86
CA CYS A 871 15.72 39.00 6.93
C CYS A 871 15.87 37.52 6.54
N GLY A 872 15.94 37.21 5.23
CA GLY A 872 16.05 35.83 4.73
C GLY A 872 14.91 34.96 5.25
N THR A 873 15.25 33.81 5.84
CA THR A 873 14.29 32.84 6.41
C THR A 873 13.69 33.26 7.76
N GLY A 874 13.99 34.45 8.26
CA GLY A 874 13.41 34.99 9.50
C GLY A 874 13.97 34.40 10.80
N GLU A 875 15.09 33.67 10.77
CA GLU A 875 15.66 33.05 11.98
C GLU A 875 16.09 34.09 13.02
N VAL A 876 16.73 35.17 12.59
CA VAL A 876 17.17 36.25 13.47
C VAL A 876 15.96 36.99 14.04
N SER A 877 14.99 37.30 13.19
CA SER A 877 13.69 37.80 13.61
C SER A 877 13.05 36.96 14.72
N ARG A 878 13.05 35.62 14.60
CA ARG A 878 12.50 34.70 15.60
C ARG A 878 13.19 34.87 16.95
N LEU A 879 14.52 34.92 16.95
CA LEU A 879 15.33 35.12 18.16
C LEU A 879 15.10 36.50 18.79
N MET A 880 14.98 37.56 17.98
CA MET A 880 14.65 38.90 18.45
C MET A 880 13.28 38.92 19.13
N TYR A 881 12.29 38.24 18.54
CA TYR A 881 10.94 38.14 19.08
C TYR A 881 10.90 37.40 20.42
N GLU A 882 11.62 36.28 20.55
CA GLU A 882 11.75 35.52 21.81
C GLU A 882 12.39 36.34 22.93
N ARG A 883 13.24 37.31 22.59
CA ARG A 883 13.98 38.15 23.54
C ARG A 883 13.29 39.48 23.86
N GLY A 884 12.06 39.69 23.38
CA GLY A 884 11.19 40.80 23.79
C GLY A 884 11.04 41.92 22.78
N LEU A 885 11.67 41.86 21.60
CA LEU A 885 11.40 42.81 20.50
C LEU A 885 10.13 42.36 19.76
N LYS A 886 8.97 42.89 20.16
CA LYS A 886 7.66 42.41 19.68
C LYS A 886 7.18 43.09 18.39
N ASN A 887 7.70 44.28 18.07
CA ASN A 887 7.28 45.07 16.91
C ASN A 887 8.32 44.94 15.77
N ILE A 888 8.34 43.79 15.10
CA ILE A 888 9.29 43.49 14.02
C ILE A 888 8.59 43.62 12.67
N THR A 889 9.29 44.18 11.68
CA THR A 889 8.90 44.24 10.28
C THR A 889 9.93 43.47 9.44
N PHE A 890 9.47 42.57 8.57
CA PHE A 890 10.33 41.80 7.68
C PHE A 890 10.55 42.54 6.37
N ALA A 891 11.80 42.66 5.93
CA ALA A 891 12.14 43.18 4.62
C ALA A 891 13.15 42.28 3.93
N ASP A 892 12.83 41.85 2.72
CA ASP A 892 13.72 41.05 1.86
C ASP A 892 13.39 41.30 0.40
N GLN A 893 14.37 41.19 -0.49
CA GLN A 893 14.15 41.37 -1.93
C GLN A 893 13.35 40.21 -2.53
N SER A 894 13.30 39.07 -1.82
CA SER A 894 12.60 37.86 -2.22
C SER A 894 11.31 37.68 -1.42
N ASP A 895 10.17 37.81 -2.10
CA ASP A 895 8.86 37.50 -1.53
C ASP A 895 8.77 36.04 -1.02
N LYS A 896 9.50 35.12 -1.68
CA LYS A 896 9.59 33.72 -1.24
C LYS A 896 10.30 33.58 0.12
N MET A 897 11.35 34.37 0.38
CA MET A 897 12.03 34.37 1.68
C MET A 897 11.13 34.94 2.78
N LEU A 898 10.38 36.01 2.49
CA LEU A 898 9.39 36.57 3.41
C LEU A 898 8.28 35.56 3.76
N ASN A 899 7.81 34.80 2.79
CA ASN A 899 6.83 33.73 3.03
C ASN A 899 7.38 32.63 3.94
N TYR A 900 8.65 32.26 3.79
CA TYR A 900 9.29 31.28 4.67
C TYR A 900 9.51 31.84 6.09
N ALA A 901 9.99 33.08 6.21
CA ALA A 901 10.09 33.79 7.49
C ALA A 901 8.75 33.82 8.23
N HIS A 902 7.67 34.11 7.51
CA HIS A 902 6.32 34.11 8.06
C HIS A 902 5.89 32.71 8.51
N LYS A 903 6.05 31.68 7.68
CA LYS A 903 5.73 30.29 8.06
C LYS A 903 6.48 29.86 9.31
N LYS A 904 7.78 30.16 9.38
CA LYS A 904 8.61 29.89 10.55
C LYS A 904 8.07 30.58 11.80
N PHE A 905 7.57 31.81 11.68
CA PHE A 905 6.91 32.50 12.79
C PHE A 905 5.59 31.86 13.21
N ILE A 906 4.76 31.40 12.27
CA ILE A 906 3.54 30.62 12.57
C ILE A 906 3.92 29.37 13.38
N ASP A 907 4.91 28.61 12.92
CA ASP A 907 5.33 27.36 13.55
C ASP A 907 5.83 27.55 14.98
N ASN A 908 6.40 28.71 15.30
CA ASN A 908 6.98 29.00 16.63
C ASN A 908 6.04 29.77 17.57
N PHE A 909 5.21 30.68 17.05
CA PHE A 909 4.43 31.61 17.87
C PHE A 909 2.92 31.60 17.57
N GLY A 910 2.48 30.91 16.52
CA GLY A 910 1.07 30.86 16.12
C GLY A 910 0.67 31.91 15.09
N GLU A 911 -0.47 31.67 14.46
CA GLU A 911 -0.92 32.39 13.26
C GLU A 911 -1.32 33.84 13.53
N GLU A 912 -1.98 34.13 14.66
CA GLU A 912 -2.39 35.50 15.03
C GLU A 912 -1.19 36.45 15.17
N ILE A 913 -0.12 35.97 15.81
CA ILE A 913 1.11 36.75 16.00
C ILE A 913 1.80 36.98 14.66
N SER A 914 1.91 35.93 13.85
CA SER A 914 2.57 36.02 12.55
C SER A 914 1.85 36.97 11.59
N ASN A 915 0.52 36.91 11.54
CA ASN A 915 -0.30 37.80 10.69
C ASN A 915 -0.22 39.27 11.11
N GLY A 916 0.17 39.55 12.35
CA GLY A 916 0.41 40.92 12.85
C GLY A 916 1.76 41.51 12.43
N ILE A 917 2.63 40.76 11.76
CA ILE A 917 3.96 41.21 11.33
C ILE A 917 3.91 41.78 9.90
N SER A 918 4.33 43.04 9.76
CA SER A 918 4.46 43.72 8.47
C SER A 918 5.58 43.11 7.62
N LYS A 919 5.39 43.07 6.29
CA LYS A 919 6.35 42.54 5.32
C LYS A 919 6.52 43.48 4.13
N HIS A 920 7.75 43.66 3.67
CA HIS A 920 8.06 44.46 2.49
C HIS A 920 9.01 43.71 1.55
N VAL A 921 8.58 43.52 0.29
CA VAL A 921 9.44 43.01 -0.78
C VAL A 921 10.31 44.16 -1.28
N THR A 922 11.57 44.21 -0.85
CA THR A 922 12.45 45.36 -1.09
C THR A 922 13.92 44.99 -1.03
N SER A 923 14.77 45.68 -1.80
CA SER A 923 16.22 45.52 -1.70
C SER A 923 16.82 46.50 -0.68
N MET A 924 18.06 46.25 -0.24
CA MET A 924 18.77 47.17 0.67
C MET A 924 19.17 48.49 -0.03
N GLN A 925 19.45 48.45 -1.34
CA GLN A 925 19.85 49.61 -2.14
C GLN A 925 18.66 50.45 -2.62
N ASP A 926 17.47 49.86 -2.71
CA ASP A 926 16.22 50.53 -3.06
C ASP A 926 15.16 50.17 -2.01
N LEU A 927 15.27 50.79 -0.83
CA LEU A 927 14.47 50.46 0.35
C LEU A 927 13.07 51.11 0.28
N LYS A 928 12.04 50.31 0.02
CA LYS A 928 10.63 50.73 -0.11
C LYS A 928 9.76 50.14 0.99
N VAL A 929 9.62 50.89 2.09
CA VAL A 929 8.86 50.49 3.30
C VAL A 929 7.76 51.49 3.65
N ASN A 930 7.02 51.98 2.64
CA ASN A 930 5.85 52.86 2.81
C ASN A 930 6.07 54.10 3.70
N ASN A 931 7.27 54.71 3.66
CA ASN A 931 7.68 55.84 4.51
C ASN A 931 7.69 55.57 6.02
N GLU A 932 7.65 54.31 6.44
CA GLU A 932 7.75 53.95 7.85
C GLU A 932 9.12 54.32 8.44
N LYS A 933 9.14 54.73 9.71
CA LYS A 933 10.36 54.95 10.49
C LYS A 933 10.51 53.88 11.56
N PHE A 934 11.77 53.54 11.87
CA PHE A 934 12.13 52.47 12.79
C PHE A 934 13.08 52.96 13.88
N ASP A 935 12.98 52.38 15.08
CA ASP A 935 13.91 52.63 16.18
C ASP A 935 15.19 51.80 16.02
N LEU A 936 15.09 50.69 15.30
CA LEU A 936 16.19 49.77 15.01
C LEU A 936 16.08 49.23 13.59
N ILE A 937 17.17 49.28 12.83
CA ILE A 937 17.34 48.51 11.59
C ILE A 937 18.46 47.50 11.82
N VAL A 938 18.18 46.22 11.53
CA VAL A 938 19.14 45.12 11.65
C VAL A 938 19.47 44.56 10.27
N ILE A 939 20.76 44.36 9.98
CA ILE A 939 21.22 43.64 8.78
C ILE A 939 22.18 42.53 9.22
N ARG A 940 21.70 41.28 9.26
CA ARG A 940 22.54 40.14 9.64
C ARG A 940 23.18 39.51 8.40
N GLN A 941 24.52 39.50 8.35
CA GLN A 941 25.32 38.80 7.32
C GLN A 941 25.01 39.15 5.85
N ALA A 942 24.23 40.21 5.59
CA ALA A 942 23.81 40.59 4.24
C ALA A 942 24.47 41.88 3.74
N ILE A 943 25.17 42.64 4.61
CA ILE A 943 25.78 43.92 4.23
C ILE A 943 26.80 43.77 3.08
N ASN A 944 27.45 42.60 3.01
CA ASN A 944 28.43 42.27 1.98
C ASN A 944 27.80 42.06 0.59
N TYR A 945 26.47 42.13 0.45
CA TYR A 945 25.83 42.18 -0.88
C TYR A 945 26.01 43.54 -1.57
N ALA A 946 26.53 44.55 -0.87
CA ALA A 946 27.12 45.71 -1.52
C ALA A 946 28.40 45.29 -2.25
N MET A 947 28.34 45.23 -3.58
CA MET A 947 29.46 44.80 -4.43
C MET A 947 30.58 45.82 -4.55
N ASN A 948 30.32 47.07 -4.18
CA ASN A 948 31.23 48.21 -4.27
C ASN A 948 30.85 49.27 -3.21
N LEU A 949 31.71 50.28 -3.04
CA LEU A 949 31.49 51.35 -2.05
C LEU A 949 30.20 52.14 -2.32
N GLU A 950 29.85 52.39 -3.58
CA GLU A 950 28.60 53.08 -3.96
C GLU A 950 27.36 52.32 -3.46
N GLY A 951 27.34 50.99 -3.63
CA GLY A 951 26.27 50.15 -3.11
C GLY A 951 26.20 50.16 -1.59
N LEU A 952 27.35 50.20 -0.89
CA LEU A 952 27.39 50.31 0.57
C LEU A 952 26.84 51.67 1.03
N GLU A 953 27.28 52.75 0.40
CA GLU A 953 26.82 54.12 0.65
C GLU A 953 25.28 54.20 0.52
N MET A 954 24.72 53.65 -0.56
CA MET A 954 23.27 53.62 -0.79
C MET A 954 22.53 52.89 0.32
N ILE A 955 23.00 51.71 0.75
CA ILE A 955 22.38 50.93 1.82
C ILE A 955 22.40 51.71 3.14
N VAL A 956 23.56 52.26 3.49
CA VAL A 956 23.73 53.01 4.75
C VAL A 956 22.85 54.26 4.75
N LYS A 957 22.78 55.01 3.65
CA LYS A 957 21.92 56.18 3.49
C LYS A 957 20.44 55.83 3.60
N ASN A 958 20.00 54.77 2.92
CA ASN A 958 18.61 54.29 3.02
C ASN A 958 18.25 53.94 4.46
N CYS A 959 19.14 53.26 5.19
CA CYS A 959 18.94 52.95 6.60
C CYS A 959 18.86 54.23 7.45
N TYR A 960 19.76 55.20 7.24
CA TYR A 960 19.72 56.48 7.96
C TYR A 960 18.40 57.22 7.73
N GLU A 961 17.93 57.27 6.49
CA GLU A 961 16.67 57.94 6.15
C GLU A 961 15.50 57.28 6.87
N HIS A 962 15.45 55.95 7.00
CA HIS A 962 14.33 55.22 7.61
C HIS A 962 14.43 55.03 9.13
N LEU A 963 15.47 55.53 9.79
CA LEU A 963 15.56 55.56 11.25
C LEU A 963 14.87 56.78 11.87
N ASN A 964 14.27 56.60 13.06
CA ASN A 964 13.90 57.70 13.95
C ASN A 964 15.14 58.42 14.50
N ASP A 965 14.98 59.64 15.00
CA ASP A 965 16.04 60.32 15.74
C ASP A 965 16.39 59.50 17.00
N GLY A 966 17.68 59.25 17.24
CA GLY A 966 18.17 58.32 18.26
C GLY A 966 18.06 56.83 17.89
N GLY A 967 17.51 56.51 16.71
CA GLY A 967 17.40 55.14 16.21
C GLY A 967 18.77 54.54 15.85
N LYS A 968 18.87 53.21 15.84
CA LYS A 968 20.16 52.50 15.66
C LYS A 968 20.16 51.62 14.41
N LEU A 969 21.29 51.61 13.69
CA LEU A 969 21.61 50.62 12.66
C LEU A 969 22.60 49.61 13.26
N ILE A 970 22.24 48.33 13.23
CA ILE A 970 23.08 47.24 13.71
C ILE A 970 23.28 46.21 12.60
N PHE A 971 24.53 45.95 12.25
CA PHE A 971 24.86 44.93 11.25
C PHE A 971 26.18 44.26 11.56
N ASN A 972 26.43 43.13 10.90
CA ASN A 972 27.69 42.41 11.04
C ASN A 972 28.34 42.16 9.68
N THR A 973 29.67 42.11 9.68
CA THR A 973 30.49 41.76 8.51
C THR A 973 31.65 40.86 8.93
N THR A 974 32.37 40.33 7.94
CA THR A 974 33.59 39.56 8.17
C THR A 974 34.77 40.51 8.32
N ASN A 975 35.65 40.26 9.29
CA ASN A 975 36.86 41.05 9.44
C ASN A 975 37.84 40.73 8.31
N PHE A 976 38.22 41.74 7.52
CA PHE A 976 39.04 41.58 6.33
C PHE A 976 40.25 42.54 6.33
N LYS A 977 41.45 42.02 6.08
CA LYS A 977 42.70 42.79 5.93
C LYS A 977 43.42 42.40 4.65
N LEU A 978 44.05 43.40 4.02
CA LEU A 978 45.04 43.22 2.97
C LEU A 978 46.35 42.68 3.60
N ASP A 979 47.06 41.81 2.89
CA ASP A 979 48.41 41.40 3.26
C ASP A 979 49.44 42.53 3.00
N GLN A 980 50.71 42.28 3.34
CA GLN A 980 51.78 43.27 3.25
C GLN A 980 52.07 43.73 1.80
N GLU A 981 51.55 43.05 0.78
CA GLU A 981 51.68 43.43 -0.64
C GLU A 981 50.43 44.12 -1.20
N GLY A 982 49.42 44.41 -0.36
CA GLY A 982 48.13 44.94 -0.82
C GLY A 982 47.25 43.89 -1.52
N LYS A 983 47.58 42.60 -1.38
CA LYS A 983 46.77 41.49 -1.89
C LYS A 983 45.84 40.96 -0.81
N PHE A 984 44.76 40.35 -1.24
CA PHE A 984 43.74 39.79 -0.34
C PHE A 984 44.31 38.59 0.45
N ALA A 985 44.35 38.69 1.79
CA ALA A 985 44.88 37.63 2.64
C ALA A 985 44.00 36.35 2.56
N LYS A 986 44.63 35.23 2.18
CA LYS A 986 44.15 33.82 2.17
C LYS A 986 42.65 33.62 2.43
N LEU A 987 41.87 33.56 1.34
CA LEU A 987 40.52 33.02 1.39
C LEU A 987 40.58 31.50 1.64
N ARG A 988 40.12 31.08 2.83
CA ARG A 988 39.86 29.65 3.08
C ARG A 988 38.72 29.20 2.17
N GLU A 989 39.04 28.35 1.21
CA GLU A 989 38.06 27.56 0.46
C GLU A 989 37.32 26.68 1.47
N LEU A 990 35.99 26.84 1.55
CA LEU A 990 35.15 25.93 2.32
C LEU A 990 34.52 24.99 1.32
N ASN A 991 35.18 23.86 1.09
CA ASN A 991 34.62 22.77 0.32
C ASN A 991 33.46 22.16 1.12
N TYR A 992 32.25 22.64 0.81
CA TYR A 992 31.03 22.00 1.22
C TYR A 992 30.82 20.80 0.30
N VAL A 993 31.17 19.61 0.79
CA VAL A 993 30.89 18.37 0.06
C VAL A 993 29.46 18.00 0.39
N ALA A 994 28.55 18.22 -0.55
CA ALA A 994 27.21 17.65 -0.49
C ALA A 994 27.28 16.22 -1.03
N THR A 995 27.59 15.25 -0.17
CA THR A 995 27.21 13.85 -0.44
C THR A 995 25.84 13.65 0.12
N ASP A 996 24.89 13.18 -0.71
CA ASP A 996 23.49 12.85 -0.38
C ASP A 996 23.12 13.43 0.99
N GLY A 997 22.83 14.75 0.94
CA GLY A 997 22.43 15.78 1.94
C GLY A 997 23.10 15.87 3.31
N HIS A 998 24.24 15.22 3.50
CA HIS A 998 25.17 15.65 4.52
C HIS A 998 26.08 16.70 3.91
N VAL A 999 25.77 17.97 4.17
CA VAL A 999 26.71 19.07 3.89
C VAL A 999 27.77 19.05 5.01
N GLY A 1000 28.80 18.24 4.79
CA GLY A 1000 29.99 18.26 5.63
C GLY A 1000 30.87 19.45 5.26
N ILE A 1001 31.32 20.23 6.26
CA ILE A 1001 32.53 21.02 6.07
C ILE A 1001 33.65 19.99 5.97
N ALA A 1002 34.23 19.78 4.79
CA ALA A 1002 35.48 19.07 4.72
C ALA A 1002 36.50 19.88 5.52
N SER A 1003 36.83 19.43 6.73
CA SER A 1003 37.94 19.99 7.47
C SER A 1003 39.19 19.64 6.71
N THR A 1004 39.68 20.54 5.87
CA THR A 1004 41.09 20.50 5.47
C THR A 1004 41.86 20.58 6.78
N SER A 1005 42.56 19.50 7.11
CA SER A 1005 43.55 19.48 8.18
C SER A 1005 44.44 20.71 8.03
N ARG A 1006 44.87 21.31 9.14
CA ARG A 1006 45.59 22.60 9.15
C ARG A 1006 46.93 22.62 8.37
N ASN A 1007 47.31 21.54 7.67
CA ASN A 1007 48.68 21.32 7.19
C ASN A 1007 48.84 20.94 5.71
N GLU A 1008 47.79 20.91 4.88
CA GLU A 1008 47.98 20.64 3.44
C GLU A 1008 47.89 21.94 2.62
N GLN A 1009 48.98 22.27 1.93
CA GLN A 1009 49.01 23.31 0.88
C GLN A 1009 48.17 22.80 -0.31
N VAL A 1010 46.91 23.22 -0.36
CA VAL A 1010 46.08 23.05 -1.56
C VAL A 1010 46.38 24.22 -2.51
N PRO A 1011 46.60 23.98 -3.82
CA PRO A 1011 46.78 25.05 -4.81
C PRO A 1011 45.55 25.97 -4.84
N PHE A 1012 45.77 27.28 -5.05
CA PHE A 1012 44.75 28.31 -4.86
C PHE A 1012 44.14 28.72 -6.21
N ASP A 1013 42.83 28.58 -6.38
CA ASP A 1013 42.16 29.14 -7.56
C ASP A 1013 41.73 30.60 -7.31
N VAL A 1014 42.09 31.51 -8.22
CA VAL A 1014 41.65 32.91 -8.21
C VAL A 1014 40.43 33.05 -9.12
N TYR A 1015 39.29 33.49 -8.58
CA TYR A 1015 38.07 33.66 -9.36
C TYR A 1015 37.88 35.13 -9.76
N ILE A 1016 37.82 35.42 -11.06
CA ILE A 1016 37.65 36.77 -11.62
C ILE A 1016 36.26 36.87 -12.24
N ARG A 1017 35.46 37.86 -11.84
CA ARG A 1017 34.15 38.14 -12.45
C ARG A 1017 34.26 39.30 -13.44
N GLU A 1018 33.86 39.06 -14.69
CA GLU A 1018 33.68 40.11 -15.71
C GLU A 1018 32.22 40.05 -16.20
N GLY A 1019 31.40 41.02 -15.78
CA GLY A 1019 29.96 41.02 -16.09
C GLY A 1019 29.18 39.85 -15.44
N ASN A 1020 28.49 39.05 -16.25
CA ASN A 1020 27.73 37.86 -15.82
C ASN A 1020 28.54 36.56 -15.88
N LEU A 1021 29.83 36.63 -16.20
CA LEU A 1021 30.70 35.46 -16.34
C LEU A 1021 31.71 35.42 -15.19
N LEU A 1022 31.92 34.22 -14.65
CA LEU A 1022 32.95 33.94 -13.66
C LEU A 1022 34.07 33.14 -14.34
N TYR A 1023 35.32 33.53 -14.13
CA TYR A 1023 36.48 32.82 -14.65
C TYR A 1023 37.28 32.24 -13.50
N ARG A 1024 37.62 30.95 -13.57
CA ARG A 1024 38.62 30.34 -12.68
C ARG A 1024 39.99 30.54 -13.29
N VAL A 1025 40.91 31.09 -12.50
CA VAL A 1025 42.32 31.26 -12.86
C VAL A 1025 43.13 30.40 -11.91
N ASP A 1026 43.68 29.32 -12.46
CA ASP A 1026 44.58 28.40 -11.76
C ASP A 1026 45.88 29.15 -11.40
N SER A 1027 46.24 29.21 -10.11
CA SER A 1027 47.42 29.98 -9.66
C SER A 1027 48.73 29.47 -10.24
N ASP A 1028 48.80 28.21 -10.63
CA ASP A 1028 50.03 27.58 -11.08
C ASP A 1028 50.17 27.61 -12.61
N LYS A 1029 49.06 27.74 -13.35
CA LYS A 1029 49.03 27.62 -14.82
C LYS A 1029 48.54 28.86 -15.56
N GLY A 1030 47.84 29.79 -14.90
CA GLY A 1030 47.34 31.02 -15.52
C GLY A 1030 46.27 30.83 -16.61
N GLU A 1031 45.78 29.61 -16.84
CA GLU A 1031 44.71 29.32 -17.79
C GLU A 1031 43.36 29.82 -17.26
N ARG A 1032 42.65 30.59 -18.09
CA ARG A 1032 41.28 31.06 -17.81
C ARG A 1032 40.28 30.00 -18.25
N LYS A 1033 39.50 29.46 -17.31
CA LYS A 1033 38.37 28.57 -17.61
C LYS A 1033 37.05 29.30 -17.33
N GLU A 1034 36.19 29.40 -18.34
CA GLU A 1034 34.88 30.02 -18.23
C GLU A 1034 33.95 29.14 -17.36
N ILE A 1035 33.40 29.74 -16.30
CA ILE A 1035 32.38 29.14 -15.45
C ILE A 1035 31.09 29.93 -15.65
N ARG A 1036 30.08 29.27 -16.23
CA ARG A 1036 28.74 29.86 -16.37
C ARG A 1036 27.95 29.66 -15.07
N MET A 1037 27.46 30.76 -14.52
CA MET A 1037 26.62 30.78 -13.33
C MET A 1037 25.27 30.10 -13.60
N LEU A 1038 24.92 29.08 -12.82
CA LEU A 1038 23.64 28.36 -12.96
C LEU A 1038 22.47 29.03 -12.23
N VAL A 1039 22.73 29.83 -11.18
CA VAL A 1039 21.69 30.47 -10.36
C VAL A 1039 22.21 31.70 -9.63
N HIS A 1040 21.38 32.76 -9.53
CA HIS A 1040 21.69 34.01 -8.84
C HIS A 1040 20.93 34.14 -7.50
N ALA A 1041 20.87 33.08 -6.69
CA ALA A 1041 20.46 33.22 -5.28
C ALA A 1041 21.68 33.65 -4.46
N GLN A 1042 21.76 34.94 -4.13
CA GLN A 1042 22.78 35.51 -3.23
C GLN A 1042 24.21 35.04 -3.51
N HIS A 1043 24.56 34.91 -4.79
CA HIS A 1043 25.88 34.49 -5.22
C HIS A 1043 26.30 33.13 -4.57
N CYS A 1044 25.65 32.04 -4.93
CA CYS A 1044 26.19 30.70 -4.69
C CYS A 1044 26.40 30.00 -6.03
N VAL A 1045 27.61 29.46 -6.26
CA VAL A 1045 27.89 28.63 -7.45
C VAL A 1045 27.81 27.17 -7.05
N VAL A 1046 27.10 26.36 -7.83
CA VAL A 1046 27.11 24.89 -7.72
C VAL A 1046 27.88 24.36 -8.90
N GLU A 1047 29.09 23.85 -8.67
CA GLU A 1047 29.88 23.16 -9.71
C GLU A 1047 29.78 21.65 -9.50
N ARG A 1048 29.51 20.91 -10.59
CA ARG A 1048 29.65 19.45 -10.61
C ARG A 1048 31.09 19.12 -11.00
N VAL A 1049 31.90 18.72 -10.03
CA VAL A 1049 33.29 18.33 -10.30
C VAL A 1049 33.34 16.81 -10.41
N ILE A 1050 33.60 16.31 -11.63
CA ILE A 1050 33.91 14.91 -11.89
C ILE A 1050 35.43 14.79 -11.78
N ALA A 1051 35.93 14.31 -10.64
CA ALA A 1051 37.35 14.04 -10.46
C ALA A 1051 37.61 12.54 -10.61
N GLU A 1052 38.53 12.17 -11.51
CA GLU A 1052 39.15 10.86 -11.52
C GLU A 1052 40.27 10.86 -10.48
N SER A 1053 40.09 10.09 -9.41
CA SER A 1053 41.18 9.69 -8.53
C SER A 1053 41.61 8.28 -8.93
N GLY A 1054 42.91 8.08 -9.08
CA GLY A 1054 43.52 6.78 -9.37
C GLY A 1054 42.94 5.66 -8.50
N ASP A 1055 42.73 4.53 -9.17
CA ASP A 1055 42.07 3.30 -8.72
C ASP A 1055 40.62 3.48 -8.23
N ASN A 1056 39.72 3.58 -9.22
CA ASN A 1056 38.31 3.17 -9.20
C ASN A 1056 37.31 3.92 -8.30
N PHE A 1057 37.48 5.22 -8.04
CA PHE A 1057 36.37 6.02 -7.48
C PHE A 1057 36.13 7.32 -8.26
N ILE A 1058 34.99 7.37 -8.97
CA ILE A 1058 34.45 8.64 -9.51
C ILE A 1058 33.60 9.25 -8.40
N PHE A 1059 34.11 10.28 -7.72
CA PHE A 1059 33.31 11.04 -6.77
C PHE A 1059 32.51 12.11 -7.51
N ASP A 1060 31.18 12.00 -7.49
CA ASP A 1060 30.28 13.06 -7.94
C ASP A 1060 30.14 14.09 -6.80
N ARG A 1061 30.91 15.20 -6.87
CA ARG A 1061 30.86 16.26 -5.86
C ARG A 1061 30.14 17.47 -6.42
N HIS A 1062 29.10 17.91 -5.70
CA HIS A 1062 28.57 19.26 -5.84
C HIS A 1062 29.35 20.18 -4.90
N VAL A 1063 30.11 21.11 -5.47
CA VAL A 1063 30.84 22.13 -4.71
C VAL A 1063 29.97 23.37 -4.65
N LEU A 1064 29.60 23.78 -3.43
CA LEU A 1064 28.86 25.01 -3.19
C LEU A 1064 29.83 26.13 -2.79
N PHE A 1065 29.94 27.16 -3.61
CA PHE A 1065 30.77 28.32 -3.30
C PHE A 1065 29.94 29.37 -2.54
N ASP A 1066 30.33 29.66 -1.29
CA ASP A 1066 29.79 30.76 -0.49
C ASP A 1066 30.42 32.08 -0.96
N LEU A 1067 29.69 32.85 -1.78
CA LEU A 1067 30.19 34.14 -2.28
C LEU A 1067 29.81 35.33 -1.37
N ASN A 1068 29.38 35.14 -0.10
CA ASN A 1068 29.24 36.23 0.90
C ASN A 1068 30.56 36.97 1.22
N LYS A 1069 31.65 36.53 0.59
CA LYS A 1069 32.98 37.16 0.64
C LYS A 1069 33.27 38.05 -0.58
N PHE A 1070 32.31 38.28 -1.46
CA PHE A 1070 32.43 39.24 -2.56
C PHE A 1070 31.71 40.53 -2.17
N GLY A 1071 32.50 41.55 -1.78
CA GLY A 1071 32.02 42.76 -1.11
C GLY A 1071 32.67 42.94 0.27
N MET A 1072 34.01 42.83 0.35
CA MET A 1072 34.75 42.96 1.61
C MET A 1072 35.21 44.40 1.79
N PHE A 1073 34.56 45.09 2.72
CA PHE A 1073 34.95 46.43 3.14
C PHE A 1073 35.79 46.33 4.40
N THR A 1074 36.85 47.13 4.47
CA THR A 1074 37.65 47.34 5.67
C THR A 1074 36.79 48.00 6.75
N GLN A 1075 37.19 47.83 8.01
CA GLN A 1075 36.56 48.55 9.13
C GLN A 1075 36.54 50.06 8.88
N GLN A 1076 37.59 50.60 8.26
CA GLN A 1076 37.72 52.01 7.95
C GLN A 1076 36.69 52.46 6.91
N GLU A 1077 36.58 51.75 5.78
CA GLU A 1077 35.59 52.06 4.73
C GLU A 1077 34.16 52.08 5.28
N ILE A 1078 33.79 51.07 6.07
CA ILE A 1078 32.46 51.02 6.69
C ILE A 1078 32.24 52.19 7.65
N THR A 1079 33.24 52.50 8.48
CA THR A 1079 33.16 53.61 9.43
C THR A 1079 33.03 54.95 8.70
N THR A 1080 33.78 55.14 7.61
CA THR A 1080 33.69 56.32 6.75
C THR A 1080 32.30 56.47 6.14
N GLU A 1081 31.73 55.42 5.57
CA GLU A 1081 30.38 55.51 4.97
C GLU A 1081 29.28 55.78 6.01
N LEU A 1082 29.39 55.20 7.22
CA LEU A 1082 28.48 55.51 8.32
C LEU A 1082 28.56 56.99 8.74
N LEU A 1083 29.77 57.55 8.82
CA LEU A 1083 29.96 58.96 9.14
C LEU A 1083 29.50 59.89 8.01
N ASN A 1084 29.74 59.52 6.75
CA ASN A 1084 29.26 60.26 5.57
C ASN A 1084 27.72 60.33 5.55
N ALA A 1085 27.05 59.25 5.93
CA ALA A 1085 25.60 59.19 6.08
C ALA A 1085 25.09 59.86 7.37
N GLN A 1086 25.94 60.58 8.12
CA GLN A 1086 25.59 61.36 9.32
C GLN A 1086 25.22 60.54 10.56
N PHE A 1087 25.58 59.26 10.65
CA PHE A 1087 25.49 58.53 11.91
C PHE A 1087 26.48 59.09 12.94
N LYS A 1088 26.03 59.15 14.21
CA LYS A 1088 26.88 59.48 15.37
C LYS A 1088 27.09 58.23 16.23
N HIS A 1089 28.12 58.26 17.08
CA HIS A 1089 28.45 57.18 18.02
C HIS A 1089 28.58 55.80 17.35
N VAL A 1090 29.43 55.68 16.33
CA VAL A 1090 29.73 54.41 15.66
C VAL A 1090 30.65 53.56 16.53
N LYS A 1091 30.18 52.37 16.92
CA LYS A 1091 30.97 51.36 17.65
C LYS A 1091 31.22 50.15 16.76
N CYS A 1092 32.45 49.64 16.78
CA CYS A 1092 32.81 48.36 16.14
C CYS A 1092 33.16 47.33 17.22
N LEU A 1093 32.42 46.22 17.28
CA LEU A 1093 32.56 45.18 18.29
C LEU A 1093 33.07 43.87 17.68
N GLY A 1094 33.95 43.19 18.41
CA GLY A 1094 34.50 41.88 18.08
C GLY A 1094 33.90 40.73 18.87
N LYS A 1095 34.54 39.56 18.77
CA LYS A 1095 34.22 38.35 19.54
C LYS A 1095 34.19 38.65 21.04
N GLY A 1096 33.11 38.24 21.72
CA GLY A 1096 32.88 38.56 23.14
C GLY A 1096 32.35 39.97 23.38
N LEU A 1097 31.95 40.68 22.31
CA LEU A 1097 31.40 42.04 22.34
C LEU A 1097 32.36 43.07 22.97
N ILE A 1098 33.64 42.91 22.66
CA ILE A 1098 34.70 43.83 23.04
C ILE A 1098 34.86 44.85 21.92
N GLU A 1099 34.98 46.13 22.26
CA GLU A 1099 35.20 47.20 21.29
C GLU A 1099 36.57 47.05 20.62
N ILE A 1100 36.58 47.07 19.28
CA ILE A 1100 37.77 46.89 18.45
C ILE A 1100 38.21 48.24 17.89
N ASN A 1101 39.41 48.63 18.27
CA ASN A 1101 40.17 49.72 17.64
C ASN A 1101 41.20 49.14 16.65
N GLU A 1102 41.74 49.97 15.75
CA GLU A 1102 42.66 49.54 14.67
C GLU A 1102 43.82 48.67 15.18
N GLU A 1103 44.34 48.97 16.37
CA GLU A 1103 45.46 48.27 17.01
C GLU A 1103 45.15 46.85 17.51
N ASN A 1104 43.88 46.54 17.85
CA ASN A 1104 43.45 45.23 18.40
C ASN A 1104 42.57 44.41 17.43
N SER A 1105 42.44 44.86 16.19
CA SER A 1105 41.61 44.26 15.13
C SER A 1105 41.96 42.81 14.76
N ASN A 1106 43.12 42.29 15.17
CA ASN A 1106 43.61 40.96 14.78
C ASN A 1106 42.94 39.77 15.51
N THR A 1107 42.06 40.01 16.47
CA THR A 1107 41.59 38.95 17.40
C THR A 1107 40.21 38.39 17.07
N SER A 1108 39.42 39.04 16.18
CA SER A 1108 38.05 38.63 15.88
C SER A 1108 37.80 38.37 14.39
N PRO A 1109 37.28 37.20 13.99
CA PRO A 1109 36.93 36.90 12.59
C PRO A 1109 35.63 37.57 12.11
N SER A 1110 34.82 38.12 13.01
CA SER A 1110 33.57 38.83 12.69
C SER A 1110 33.53 40.18 13.41
N LEU A 1111 33.01 41.19 12.73
CA LEU A 1111 32.83 42.55 13.25
C LEU A 1111 31.32 42.87 13.30
N TYR A 1112 30.92 43.59 14.34
CA TYR A 1112 29.57 44.13 14.49
C TYR A 1112 29.64 45.64 14.59
N PHE A 1113 28.83 46.32 13.79
CA PHE A 1113 28.70 47.77 13.82
C PHE A 1113 27.40 48.15 14.51
N VAL A 1114 27.49 49.13 15.42
CA VAL A 1114 26.35 49.79 16.04
C VAL A 1114 26.49 51.28 15.77
N ALA A 1115 25.58 51.86 14.99
CA ALA A 1115 25.60 53.25 14.60
C ALA A 1115 24.28 53.93 14.98
N THR A 1116 24.33 55.13 15.57
CA THR A 1116 23.14 55.83 16.08
C THR A 1116 22.83 57.04 15.21
N LYS A 1117 21.57 57.22 14.83
CA LYS A 1117 21.13 58.41 14.10
C LYS A 1117 21.01 59.60 15.06
N ASN A 1118 21.65 60.71 14.67
CA ASN A 1118 21.62 62.02 15.32
C ASN A 1118 22.20 62.08 16.74
#